data_AF-A0A840SJB7-F1
#
_entry.id   AF-A0A840SJB7-F1
#
_cell.length_a   1.000
_cell.length_b   1.000
_cell.length_c   1.000
_cell.angle_alpha   90.00
_cell.angle_beta   90.00
_cell.angle_gamma   90.00
#
_symmetry.space_group_name_H-M   'P 1'
#
loop_
_entity.id
_entity.type
_entity.pdbx_description
1 polymer ?
#
loop_
_entity_poly.entity_id
_entity_poly.type
_entity_poly.pdbx_seq_one_letter_code
_entity_poly.pdbx_strand_id
1 'polypeptide(L)'
;MSLPSQKNLSPREILHQTALKAPKQSGVYMWRNEAETVIYVGKAKNLKNRLSSYFSGNKDIKTRLLISNARSIEYITTSNEYEAFLLENNLIKKYTPRYNINLKDGKSYPVLRITKEKYPRIFKTRQVIHDGSVYFGPFPDATALDTFIETLYEIYPLRHCKSFKEKSSPCMYYHIGRCLAPCSKDIKQSTYTEFIEEITALLENKGEETLKKLHFQMKEAAKNMNFEKAARLRDGIRALTILQNQNSVESFSGDDRDYISSWREGELISFTVLKIREGKLLGRDNYRTVSLNEDTEILPEFMSAFYTEKENIPPVIYIDSVFSDEEKTSDFAEEIKNIQKFLNETFSTNTSIINFGLSKSESGIHRASLDMARQNAREDIIRRLRERGDYPAMEELQKVLNLPKLPVRIEGFDIAHIGGKFPVASLISFYNGNPDKKNYRYFRLKTTDGLIDDFQSMREATTRRYTRLLNEKKELPDLILIDGGIGQVNAVDGVLKSIGLDIPIAGLAKRDEEIWRPHTSEPVCLPKRSDALRLLQRVRDETHRFATSRNQELRTKENTVTPFIKISGIGKERDKLLMKKYGTLEKLSRAQENEIAMLLNINAEKASMILTSARDLYRQQTEVKEKEMLSLDLPGTTKEKAARSKKNQLLAQMAAGELTAAENIEE
;
A
#
# COMPACT_ATOMS: atom_id res chain seq x y z
N MET A 1 -11.32 26.32 -38.39
CA MET A 1 -11.36 26.82 -37.00
C MET A 1 -10.12 26.31 -36.29
N SER A 2 -9.29 27.23 -35.82
CA SER A 2 -7.98 26.98 -35.22
C SER A 2 -8.09 26.12 -33.95
N LEU A 3 -7.25 25.09 -33.85
CA LEU A 3 -7.06 24.28 -32.64
C LEU A 3 -6.78 25.20 -31.45
N PRO A 4 -7.41 24.98 -30.27
CA PRO A 4 -7.10 25.78 -29.09
C PRO A 4 -5.65 25.51 -28.68
N SER A 5 -4.90 26.60 -28.49
CA SER A 5 -3.47 26.60 -28.18
C SER A 5 -3.14 25.61 -27.05
N GLN A 6 -2.30 24.61 -27.33
CA GLN A 6 -1.56 23.92 -26.29
C GLN A 6 -0.81 24.99 -25.49
N LYS A 7 -1.23 25.23 -24.25
CA LYS A 7 -0.49 26.12 -23.34
C LYS A 7 0.94 25.58 -23.26
N ASN A 8 1.92 26.36 -23.71
CA ASN A 8 3.33 26.14 -23.44
C ASN A 8 3.54 26.23 -21.92
N LEU A 9 3.32 25.11 -21.23
CA LEU A 9 3.58 24.98 -19.80
C LEU A 9 5.07 25.19 -19.58
N SER A 10 5.41 26.09 -18.66
CA SER A 10 6.79 26.31 -18.27
C SER A 10 7.39 25.01 -17.71
N PRO A 11 8.72 24.80 -17.83
CA PRO A 11 9.38 23.61 -17.26
C PRO A 11 9.04 23.39 -15.78
N ARG A 12 8.89 24.48 -15.01
CA ARG A 12 8.49 24.44 -13.60
C ARG A 12 7.07 23.88 -13.41
N GLU A 13 6.12 24.23 -14.26
CA GLU A 13 4.74 23.74 -14.19
C GLU A 13 4.65 22.25 -14.53
N ILE A 14 5.41 21.80 -15.52
CA ILE A 14 5.50 20.37 -15.89
C ILE A 14 6.01 19.56 -14.69
N LEU A 15 7.13 19.99 -14.09
CA LEU A 15 7.72 19.34 -12.92
C LEU A 15 6.75 19.31 -11.73
N HIS A 16 6.00 20.39 -11.51
CA HIS A 16 5.01 20.45 -10.43
C HIS A 16 3.85 19.48 -10.67
N GLN A 17 3.36 19.36 -11.90
CA GLN A 17 2.34 18.37 -12.25
C GLN A 17 2.85 16.94 -12.04
N THR A 18 4.08 16.63 -12.44
CA THR A 18 4.72 15.33 -12.18
C THR A 18 4.78 15.03 -10.69
N ALA A 19 5.18 16.01 -9.87
CA ALA A 19 5.24 15.89 -8.42
C ALA A 19 3.87 15.61 -7.76
N LEU A 20 2.80 16.24 -8.24
CA LEU A 20 1.44 16.02 -7.74
C LEU A 20 0.85 14.66 -8.12
N LYS A 21 1.31 14.07 -9.24
CA LYS A 21 0.90 12.74 -9.73
C LYS A 21 1.66 11.58 -9.08
N ALA A 22 2.75 11.85 -8.37
CA ALA A 22 3.57 10.83 -7.73
C ALA A 22 2.80 9.97 -6.69
N PRO A 23 3.26 8.71 -6.46
CA PRO A 23 2.66 7.77 -5.51
C PRO A 23 2.80 8.19 -4.05
N LYS A 24 1.94 7.65 -3.16
CA LYS A 24 2.02 7.88 -1.70
C LYS A 24 2.94 6.88 -0.98
N GLN A 25 3.57 5.98 -1.72
CA GLN A 25 4.50 4.96 -1.26
C GLN A 25 5.88 5.56 -0.96
N SER A 26 6.70 4.78 -0.23
CA SER A 26 8.12 5.06 -0.04
C SER A 26 8.88 4.90 -1.36
N GLY A 27 9.99 5.61 -1.52
CA GLY A 27 10.85 5.44 -2.69
C GLY A 27 11.92 6.51 -2.87
N VAL A 28 12.64 6.41 -3.97
CA VAL A 28 13.70 7.34 -4.41
C VAL A 28 13.20 8.13 -5.61
N TYR A 29 13.57 9.40 -5.71
CA TYR A 29 13.29 10.25 -6.85
C TYR A 29 14.58 10.89 -7.38
N MET A 30 14.60 11.15 -8.68
CA MET A 30 15.74 11.66 -9.42
C MET A 30 15.30 12.85 -10.27
N TRP A 31 16.08 13.91 -10.29
CA TRP A 31 15.86 15.09 -11.12
C TRP A 31 16.89 15.07 -12.24
N ARG A 32 16.46 15.31 -13.48
CA ARG A 32 17.34 15.40 -14.65
C ARG A 32 17.30 16.78 -15.27
N ASN A 33 18.41 17.18 -15.88
CA ASN A 33 18.49 18.39 -16.70
C ASN A 33 18.03 18.12 -18.15
N GLU A 34 18.24 19.09 -19.03
CA GLU A 34 17.87 19.03 -20.45
C GLU A 34 18.67 17.98 -21.25
N ALA A 35 19.89 17.67 -20.82
CA ALA A 35 20.73 16.62 -21.40
C ALA A 35 20.49 15.25 -20.74
N GLU A 36 19.33 15.04 -20.11
CA GLU A 36 18.94 13.84 -19.35
C GLU A 36 19.91 13.40 -18.23
N THR A 37 20.85 14.24 -17.84
CA THR A 37 21.83 13.95 -16.78
C THR A 37 21.16 14.05 -15.41
N VAL A 38 21.35 13.06 -14.54
CA VAL A 38 20.85 13.10 -13.16
C VAL A 38 21.60 14.18 -12.38
N ILE A 39 20.89 15.23 -11.99
CA ILE A 39 21.44 16.39 -11.29
C ILE A 39 21.11 16.37 -9.79
N TYR A 40 20.10 15.61 -9.37
CA TYR A 40 19.78 15.37 -7.96
C TYR A 40 19.07 14.01 -7.75
N VAL A 41 19.34 13.35 -6.64
CA VAL A 41 18.68 12.13 -6.16
C VAL A 41 18.22 12.39 -4.72
N GLY A 42 17.01 11.96 -4.37
CA GLY A 42 16.52 12.07 -2.99
C GLY A 42 15.57 10.92 -2.62
N LYS A 43 15.47 10.58 -1.33
CA LYS A 43 14.51 9.60 -0.80
C LYS A 43 13.26 10.25 -0.21
N ALA A 44 12.18 9.50 -0.15
CA ALA A 44 10.94 9.89 0.52
C ALA A 44 10.23 8.70 1.15
N LYS A 45 9.73 8.89 2.38
CA LYS A 45 8.72 7.99 3.00
C LYS A 45 7.38 8.01 2.25
N ASN A 46 7.09 9.15 1.63
CA ASN A 46 5.91 9.39 0.80
C ASN A 46 6.34 10.27 -0.38
N LEU A 47 6.47 9.68 -1.56
CA LEU A 47 6.97 10.34 -2.76
C LEU A 47 6.13 11.57 -3.13
N LYS A 48 4.80 11.47 -3.10
CA LYS A 48 3.88 12.57 -3.40
C LYS A 48 4.11 13.78 -2.52
N ASN A 49 4.08 13.59 -1.19
CA ASN A 49 4.23 14.69 -0.25
C ASN A 49 5.61 15.34 -0.39
N ARG A 50 6.66 14.53 -0.54
CA ARG A 50 8.03 15.02 -0.67
C ARG A 50 8.23 15.79 -1.98
N LEU A 51 7.82 15.25 -3.12
CA LEU A 51 7.97 15.91 -4.41
C LEU A 51 7.12 17.19 -4.48
N SER A 52 5.88 17.15 -3.97
CA SER A 52 5.01 18.34 -3.92
C SER A 52 5.62 19.44 -3.03
N SER A 53 6.37 19.06 -1.98
CA SER A 53 7.01 20.03 -1.09
C SER A 53 8.04 20.92 -1.79
N TYR A 54 8.62 20.52 -2.93
CA TYR A 54 9.57 21.37 -3.67
C TYR A 54 8.92 22.63 -4.25
N PHE A 55 7.61 22.61 -4.47
CA PHE A 55 6.87 23.68 -5.14
C PHE A 55 6.08 24.59 -4.19
N SER A 56 6.13 24.35 -2.88
CA SER A 56 5.39 25.12 -1.87
C SER A 56 6.29 26.03 -1.02
N GLY A 57 5.82 27.25 -0.70
CA GLY A 57 6.50 28.18 0.21
C GLY A 57 7.85 28.73 -0.28
N ASN A 58 8.54 29.50 0.57
CA ASN A 58 9.87 30.04 0.27
C ASN A 58 10.92 28.93 0.35
N LYS A 59 11.66 28.73 -0.75
CA LYS A 59 12.74 27.72 -0.86
C LYS A 59 14.11 28.37 -0.77
N ASP A 60 15.09 27.62 -0.28
CA ASP A 60 16.50 28.01 -0.27
C ASP A 60 17.07 28.13 -1.70
N ILE A 61 18.18 28.85 -1.83
CA ILE A 61 18.82 29.15 -3.12
C ILE A 61 19.11 27.88 -3.92
N LYS A 62 19.62 26.85 -3.25
CA LYS A 62 19.94 25.55 -3.85
C LYS A 62 18.72 24.89 -4.47
N THR A 63 17.61 24.81 -3.74
CA THR A 63 16.37 24.18 -4.24
C THR A 63 15.79 24.98 -5.41
N ARG A 64 15.87 26.31 -5.40
CA ARG A 64 15.44 27.13 -6.53
C ARG A 64 16.28 26.87 -7.79
N LEU A 65 17.60 26.73 -7.63
CA LEU A 65 18.52 26.38 -8.72
C LEU A 65 18.32 24.95 -9.24
N LEU A 66 18.01 23.99 -8.36
CA LEU A 66 17.65 22.63 -8.77
C LEU A 66 16.40 22.66 -9.67
N ILE A 67 15.34 23.33 -9.22
CA ILE A 67 14.07 23.40 -9.95
C ILE A 67 14.24 24.15 -11.28
N SER A 68 15.04 25.21 -11.32
CA SER A 68 15.26 25.98 -12.56
C SER A 68 16.03 25.20 -13.63
N ASN A 69 16.94 24.31 -13.21
CA ASN A 69 17.81 23.54 -14.11
C ASN A 69 17.29 22.12 -14.40
N ALA A 70 16.20 21.71 -13.76
CA ALA A 70 15.57 20.44 -14.04
C ALA A 70 14.59 20.52 -15.22
N ARG A 71 14.45 19.41 -15.93
CA ARG A 71 13.49 19.19 -17.02
C ARG A 71 12.59 17.99 -16.79
N SER A 72 13.04 16.99 -16.03
CA SER A 72 12.19 15.84 -15.65
C SER A 72 12.45 15.35 -14.22
N ILE A 73 11.44 14.68 -13.66
CA ILE A 73 11.49 13.96 -12.38
C ILE A 73 11.15 12.49 -12.64
N GLU A 74 12.01 11.59 -12.18
CA GLU A 74 11.77 10.16 -12.13
C GLU A 74 11.66 9.69 -10.68
N TYR A 75 11.00 8.56 -10.46
CA TYR A 75 10.97 7.92 -9.14
C TYR A 75 10.86 6.40 -9.23
N ILE A 76 11.37 5.74 -8.20
CA ILE A 76 11.36 4.30 -7.98
C ILE A 76 10.71 4.07 -6.61
N THR A 77 9.59 3.36 -6.60
CA THR A 77 8.91 2.99 -5.35
C THR A 77 9.65 1.84 -4.68
N THR A 78 9.66 1.83 -3.35
CA THR A 78 10.24 0.77 -2.55
C THR A 78 9.23 0.30 -1.50
N SER A 79 9.42 -0.91 -0.99
CA SER A 79 8.50 -1.55 -0.04
C SER A 79 8.48 -0.82 1.31
N ASN A 80 9.60 -0.20 1.68
CA ASN A 80 9.77 0.54 2.94
C ASN A 80 10.78 1.71 2.80
N GLU A 81 10.93 2.51 3.87
CA GLU A 81 11.87 3.65 3.90
C GLU A 81 13.33 3.21 3.83
N TYR A 82 13.64 2.02 4.35
CA TYR A 82 15.00 1.52 4.40
C TYR A 82 15.53 1.15 2.99
N GLU A 83 14.71 0.48 2.18
CA GLU A 83 15.02 0.23 0.77
C GLU A 83 15.17 1.53 -0.03
N ALA A 84 14.29 2.52 0.22
CA ALA A 84 14.44 3.83 -0.41
C ALA A 84 15.78 4.48 -0.02
N PHE A 85 16.21 4.30 1.22
CA PHE A 85 17.49 4.80 1.67
C PHE A 85 18.68 4.11 0.97
N LEU A 86 18.69 2.77 0.92
CA LEU A 86 19.76 2.01 0.26
C LEU A 86 19.87 2.34 -1.22
N LEU A 87 18.72 2.39 -1.91
CA LEU A 87 18.64 2.70 -3.32
C LEU A 87 19.10 4.15 -3.60
N GLU A 88 18.74 5.11 -2.75
CA GLU A 88 19.22 6.51 -2.87
C GLU A 88 20.75 6.56 -2.82
N ASN A 89 21.36 5.88 -1.85
CA ASN A 89 22.82 5.87 -1.69
C ASN A 89 23.52 5.26 -2.93
N ASN A 90 23.01 4.15 -3.45
CA ASN A 90 23.55 3.52 -4.65
C ASN A 90 23.43 4.44 -5.87
N LEU A 91 22.30 5.12 -6.04
CA LEU A 91 22.07 6.03 -7.17
C LEU A 91 22.91 7.33 -7.05
N ILE A 92 23.14 7.85 -5.84
CA ILE A 92 24.07 8.97 -5.62
C ILE A 92 25.50 8.57 -5.97
N LYS A 93 25.95 7.37 -5.59
CA LYS A 93 27.28 6.86 -5.98
C LYS A 93 27.41 6.66 -7.48
N LYS A 94 26.39 6.06 -8.10
CA LYS A 94 26.35 5.78 -9.55
C LYS A 94 26.39 7.06 -10.39
N TYR A 95 25.60 8.07 -10.03
CA TYR A 95 25.42 9.27 -10.86
C TYR A 95 26.16 10.51 -10.38
N THR A 96 26.68 10.48 -9.14
CA THR A 96 27.43 11.59 -8.52
C THR A 96 26.81 12.98 -8.75
N PRO A 97 25.51 13.17 -8.46
CA PRO A 97 24.75 14.30 -9.00
C PRO A 97 25.19 15.65 -8.44
N ARG A 98 25.28 16.67 -9.29
CA ARG A 98 25.82 18.00 -8.97
C ARG A 98 25.13 18.70 -7.77
N TYR A 99 23.81 18.56 -7.61
CA TYR A 99 23.07 19.19 -6.51
C TYR A 99 22.91 18.29 -5.29
N ASN A 100 23.31 17.02 -5.35
CA ASN A 100 23.48 16.26 -4.11
C ASN A 100 24.63 16.90 -3.34
N ILE A 101 24.44 17.12 -2.05
CA ILE A 101 25.57 17.53 -1.21
C ILE A 101 26.57 16.39 -1.33
N ASN A 102 27.77 16.68 -1.83
CA ASN A 102 28.86 15.73 -1.82
C ASN A 102 29.27 15.55 -0.35
N LEU A 103 28.50 14.71 0.32
CA LEU A 103 28.67 14.34 1.70
C LEU A 103 29.88 13.41 1.76
N LYS A 104 31.07 14.01 1.65
CA LYS A 104 32.28 13.40 2.23
C LYS A 104 32.06 13.08 3.72
N ASP A 105 31.05 13.70 4.37
CA ASP A 105 30.72 13.53 5.81
C ASP A 105 29.27 13.09 6.16
N GLY A 106 28.56 12.43 5.25
CA GLY A 106 27.18 11.96 5.51
C GLY A 106 27.15 10.62 6.23
N LYS A 107 27.52 10.56 7.51
CA LYS A 107 27.50 9.38 8.42
C LYS A 107 27.12 8.07 7.72
N SER A 108 28.11 7.38 7.15
CA SER A 108 27.93 6.01 6.67
C SER A 108 27.26 5.18 7.76
N TYR A 109 26.27 4.36 7.40
CA TYR A 109 25.69 3.43 8.35
C TYR A 109 26.79 2.55 8.92
N PRO A 110 26.74 2.29 10.24
CA PRO A 110 27.77 1.49 10.86
C PRO A 110 27.83 0.11 10.21
N VAL A 111 29.06 -0.34 9.97
CA VAL A 111 29.40 -1.70 9.61
C VAL A 111 30.06 -2.35 10.83
N LEU A 112 29.87 -3.65 10.95
CA LEU A 112 30.65 -4.47 11.86
C LEU A 112 31.95 -4.82 11.14
N ARG A 113 33.09 -4.50 11.76
CA ARG A 113 34.41 -4.84 11.23
C ARG A 113 35.04 -5.92 12.09
N ILE A 114 35.61 -6.92 11.42
CA ILE A 114 36.50 -7.93 12.00
C ILE A 114 37.90 -7.66 11.45
N THR A 115 38.85 -7.34 12.32
CA THR A 115 40.22 -6.96 11.90
C THR A 115 41.05 -8.14 11.41
N LYS A 116 41.95 -7.87 10.46
CA LYS A 116 42.94 -8.85 9.98
C LYS A 116 44.23 -8.77 10.79
N GLU A 117 44.27 -9.45 11.93
CA GLU A 117 45.45 -9.57 12.79
C GLU A 117 45.49 -10.93 13.50
N LYS A 118 46.59 -11.26 14.20
CA LYS A 118 46.77 -12.57 14.87
C LYS A 118 45.61 -12.93 15.81
N TYR A 119 45.07 -11.93 16.51
CA TYR A 119 43.88 -12.06 17.36
C TYR A 119 42.85 -11.00 16.95
N PRO A 120 41.95 -11.31 16.00
CA PRO A 120 40.97 -10.35 15.49
C PRO A 120 40.10 -9.71 16.57
N ARG A 121 39.70 -8.46 16.34
CA ARG A 121 38.76 -7.70 17.16
C ARG A 121 37.52 -7.38 16.35
N ILE A 122 36.38 -7.40 17.01
CA ILE A 122 35.07 -7.09 16.43
C ILE A 122 34.58 -5.76 16.96
N PHE A 123 34.26 -4.82 16.08
CA PHE A 123 33.70 -3.54 16.51
C PHE A 123 32.92 -2.84 15.42
N LYS A 124 32.06 -1.92 15.86
CA LYS A 124 31.31 -1.03 14.99
C LYS A 124 32.21 0.09 14.43
N THR A 125 32.23 0.27 13.12
CA THR A 125 32.88 1.41 12.45
C THR A 125 31.98 1.99 11.37
N ARG A 126 32.23 3.23 10.94
CA ARG A 126 31.58 3.83 9.76
C ARG A 126 32.53 3.95 8.56
N GLN A 127 33.80 3.63 8.78
CA GLN A 127 34.85 3.67 7.78
C GLN A 127 35.21 2.24 7.39
N VAL A 128 35.09 1.95 6.11
CA VAL A 128 35.62 0.74 5.48
C VAL A 128 37.00 1.10 4.95
N ILE A 129 38.03 0.40 5.41
CA ILE A 129 39.41 0.55 4.93
C ILE A 129 39.86 -0.76 4.28
N HIS A 130 40.65 -0.67 3.21
CA HIS A 130 41.15 -1.81 2.45
C HIS A 130 42.43 -2.39 3.07
N ASP A 131 42.36 -2.80 4.33
CA ASP A 131 43.49 -3.39 5.08
C ASP A 131 43.40 -4.93 5.18
N GLY A 132 42.45 -5.53 4.46
CA GLY A 132 42.14 -6.96 4.52
C GLY A 132 41.22 -7.36 5.68
N SER A 133 40.75 -6.42 6.49
CA SER A 133 39.66 -6.68 7.45
C SER A 133 38.37 -7.09 6.73
N VAL A 134 37.54 -7.88 7.41
CA VAL A 134 36.21 -8.28 6.92
C VAL A 134 35.17 -7.29 7.45
N TYR A 135 34.20 -6.91 6.61
CA TYR A 135 33.18 -5.94 6.95
C TYR A 135 31.78 -6.49 6.66
N PHE A 136 30.88 -6.35 7.63
CA PHE A 136 29.47 -6.74 7.53
C PHE A 136 28.58 -5.52 7.70
N GLY A 137 27.53 -5.41 6.88
CA GLY A 137 26.60 -4.28 6.89
C GLY A 137 26.28 -3.78 5.49
N PRO A 138 25.76 -2.55 5.33
CA PRO A 138 25.47 -1.55 6.38
C PRO A 138 24.34 -1.98 7.34
N PHE A 139 24.44 -1.61 8.62
CA PHE A 139 23.41 -1.85 9.63
C PHE A 139 22.59 -0.59 9.91
N PRO A 140 21.25 -0.61 9.75
CA PRO A 140 20.41 0.59 9.80
C PRO A 140 20.22 1.09 11.23
N ASP A 141 20.01 0.14 12.14
CA ASP A 141 19.91 0.38 13.56
C ASP A 141 21.28 0.17 14.22
N ALA A 142 21.94 1.28 14.53
CA ALA A 142 23.22 1.28 15.21
C ALA A 142 23.13 0.71 16.64
N THR A 143 21.96 0.79 17.27
CA THR A 143 21.69 0.32 18.64
C THR A 143 21.50 -1.19 18.64
N ALA A 144 20.75 -1.72 17.67
CA ALA A 144 20.63 -3.16 17.48
C ALA A 144 21.99 -3.80 17.18
N LEU A 145 22.83 -3.13 16.37
CA LEU A 145 24.20 -3.56 16.12
C LEU A 145 25.07 -3.53 17.38
N ASP A 146 24.95 -2.50 18.23
CA ASP A 146 25.69 -2.43 19.50
C ASP A 146 25.28 -3.58 20.43
N THR A 147 23.98 -3.81 20.59
CA THR A 147 23.45 -4.93 21.38
C THR A 147 23.98 -6.26 20.85
N PHE A 148 23.98 -6.46 19.54
CA PHE A 148 24.49 -7.67 18.92
C PHE A 148 25.99 -7.88 19.18
N ILE A 149 26.81 -6.83 19.05
CA ILE A 149 28.26 -6.91 19.33
C ILE A 149 28.50 -7.24 20.82
N GLU A 150 27.75 -6.63 21.74
CA GLU A 150 27.86 -6.95 23.17
C GLU A 150 27.46 -8.40 23.46
N THR A 151 26.38 -8.89 22.85
CA THR A 151 25.98 -10.30 22.95
C THR A 151 27.05 -11.23 22.39
N LEU A 152 27.69 -10.89 21.27
CA LEU A 152 28.82 -11.65 20.75
C LEU A 152 29.98 -11.72 21.76
N TYR A 153 30.28 -10.64 22.46
CA TYR A 153 31.34 -10.62 23.48
C TYR A 153 30.99 -11.38 24.76
N GLU A 154 29.71 -11.60 25.05
CA GLU A 154 29.27 -12.48 26.14
C GLU A 154 29.38 -13.96 25.76
N ILE A 155 29.14 -14.29 24.49
CA ILE A 155 29.17 -15.66 23.98
C ILE A 155 30.60 -16.10 23.63
N TYR A 156 31.38 -15.19 23.04
CA TYR A 156 32.72 -15.43 22.53
C TYR A 156 33.72 -14.55 23.29
N PRO A 157 34.63 -15.13 24.10
CA PRO A 157 35.57 -14.37 24.94
C PRO A 157 36.73 -13.77 24.12
N LEU A 158 36.40 -12.84 23.23
CA LEU A 158 37.32 -12.15 22.33
C LEU A 158 37.97 -10.93 22.99
N ARG A 159 39.04 -10.40 22.39
CA ARG A 159 39.67 -9.19 22.91
C ARG A 159 38.82 -7.94 22.64
N HIS A 160 38.71 -7.08 23.65
CA HIS A 160 38.10 -5.76 23.54
C HIS A 160 39.12 -4.63 23.30
N CYS A 161 40.40 -4.87 23.59
CA CYS A 161 41.45 -3.85 23.58
C CYS A 161 41.70 -3.28 22.16
N LYS A 162 41.81 -1.95 22.04
CA LYS A 162 42.06 -1.28 20.76
C LYS A 162 43.43 -1.63 20.16
N SER A 163 44.49 -1.59 20.98
CA SER A 163 45.84 -1.98 20.59
C SER A 163 46.19 -3.34 21.18
N PHE A 164 46.63 -4.28 20.35
CA PHE A 164 47.20 -5.54 20.81
C PHE A 164 48.64 -5.29 21.28
N LYS A 165 48.90 -5.45 22.57
CA LYS A 165 50.24 -5.37 23.18
C LYS A 165 50.34 -6.45 24.24
N GLU A 166 51.48 -7.13 24.29
CA GLU A 166 51.76 -8.09 25.36
C GLU A 166 51.83 -7.38 26.71
N LYS A 167 51.31 -8.04 27.75
CA LYS A 167 51.19 -7.52 29.10
C LYS A 167 51.54 -8.60 30.12
N SER A 168 52.09 -8.18 31.25
CA SER A 168 52.41 -9.06 32.37
C SER A 168 51.17 -9.60 33.11
N SER A 169 50.06 -8.86 33.10
CA SER A 169 48.82 -9.27 33.79
C SER A 169 47.57 -9.13 32.92
N PRO A 170 46.58 -10.03 33.08
CA PRO A 170 45.31 -9.95 32.36
C PRO A 170 44.48 -8.75 32.81
N CYS A 171 43.54 -8.33 31.96
CA CYS A 171 42.65 -7.20 32.23
C CYS A 171 41.31 -7.65 32.85
N MET A 172 40.49 -6.68 33.27
CA MET A 172 39.17 -6.93 33.86
C MET A 172 38.28 -7.85 32.98
N TYR A 173 38.30 -7.67 31.65
CA TYR A 173 37.51 -8.50 30.73
C TYR A 173 37.83 -9.99 30.83
N TYR A 174 39.07 -10.35 31.18
CA TYR A 174 39.43 -11.74 31.44
C TYR A 174 38.84 -12.24 32.76
N HIS A 175 38.94 -11.43 33.82
CA HIS A 175 38.41 -11.80 35.13
C HIS A 175 36.88 -11.98 35.14
N ILE A 176 36.17 -11.29 34.25
CA ILE A 176 34.71 -11.44 34.06
C ILE A 176 34.34 -12.41 32.91
N GLY A 177 35.31 -13.14 32.35
CA GLY A 177 35.06 -14.17 31.34
C GLY A 177 34.74 -13.68 29.92
N ARG A 178 34.90 -12.39 29.61
CA ARG A 178 34.65 -11.81 28.28
C ARG A 178 35.87 -11.78 27.36
N CYS A 179 37.04 -12.21 27.83
CA CYS A 179 38.26 -12.25 27.02
C CYS A 179 39.20 -13.36 27.49
N LEU A 180 39.77 -14.15 26.58
CA LEU A 180 40.79 -15.17 26.92
C LEU A 180 42.16 -14.59 27.29
N ALA A 181 42.33 -13.26 27.24
CA ALA A 181 43.59 -12.54 27.47
C ALA A 181 44.79 -13.05 26.64
N PRO A 182 44.70 -13.11 25.29
CA PRO A 182 45.85 -13.46 24.43
C PRO A 182 47.09 -12.58 24.61
N CYS A 183 46.94 -11.43 25.27
CA CYS A 183 48.04 -10.52 25.57
C CYS A 183 48.92 -10.94 26.74
N SER A 184 48.46 -11.85 27.62
CA SER A 184 49.16 -12.21 28.86
C SER A 184 49.09 -13.69 29.21
N LYS A 185 48.20 -14.44 28.55
CA LYS A 185 48.00 -15.87 28.75
C LYS A 185 48.42 -16.61 27.49
N ASP A 186 48.95 -17.83 27.68
CA ASP A 186 49.27 -18.72 26.58
C ASP A 186 47.98 -19.41 26.09
N ILE A 187 47.41 -18.88 25.02
CA ILE A 187 46.19 -19.41 24.40
C ILE A 187 46.51 -19.97 23.03
N LYS A 188 45.94 -21.15 22.73
CA LYS A 188 46.04 -21.73 21.39
C LYS A 188 45.35 -20.81 20.39
N GLN A 189 46.11 -20.31 19.42
CA GLN A 189 45.58 -19.41 18.40
C GLN A 189 44.43 -20.05 17.62
N SER A 190 44.48 -21.37 17.39
CA SER A 190 43.41 -22.12 16.71
C SER A 190 42.04 -21.92 17.35
N THR A 191 41.95 -21.94 18.68
CA THR A 191 40.69 -21.73 19.41
C THR A 191 40.12 -20.33 19.18
N TYR A 192 40.99 -19.31 19.09
CA TYR A 192 40.57 -17.95 18.79
C TYR A 192 40.11 -17.80 17.34
N THR A 193 40.81 -18.44 16.41
CA THR A 193 40.43 -18.48 14.98
C THR A 193 39.08 -19.15 14.79
N GLU A 194 38.83 -20.29 15.46
CA GLU A 194 37.52 -20.98 15.42
C GLU A 194 36.37 -20.06 15.83
N PHE A 195 36.54 -19.22 16.86
CA PHE A 195 35.52 -18.24 17.25
C PHE A 195 35.27 -17.21 16.15
N ILE A 196 36.31 -16.72 15.50
CA ILE A 196 36.18 -15.75 14.41
C ILE A 196 35.51 -16.39 13.20
N GLU A 197 35.85 -17.64 12.87
CA GLU A 197 35.20 -18.40 11.78
C GLU A 197 33.72 -18.66 12.07
N GLU A 198 33.37 -19.04 13.30
CA GLU A 198 31.97 -19.22 13.72
C GLU A 198 31.17 -17.91 13.59
N ILE A 199 31.73 -16.78 14.04
CA ILE A 199 31.08 -15.47 13.94
C ILE A 199 30.98 -15.00 12.48
N THR A 200 32.02 -15.25 11.68
CA THR A 200 32.05 -14.92 10.25
C THR A 200 30.98 -15.73 9.52
N ALA A 201 30.89 -17.04 9.75
CA ALA A 201 29.85 -17.90 9.17
C ALA A 201 28.43 -17.48 9.59
N LEU A 202 28.27 -17.02 10.83
CA LEU A 202 27.01 -16.49 11.35
C LEU A 202 26.60 -15.16 10.67
N LEU A 203 27.58 -14.37 10.20
CA LEU A 203 27.35 -13.07 9.56
C LEU A 203 27.30 -13.09 8.02
N GLU A 204 28.00 -14.03 7.38
CA GLU A 204 28.10 -14.14 5.91
C GLU A 204 26.81 -14.62 5.25
N ASN A 205 26.01 -15.43 5.94
CA ASN A 205 24.86 -16.09 5.33
C ASN A 205 23.53 -15.67 5.93
N LYS A 206 22.84 -14.77 5.23
CA LYS A 206 21.58 -14.14 5.62
C LYS A 206 20.34 -14.92 5.17
N GLY A 207 20.34 -16.25 5.29
CA GLY A 207 19.24 -17.10 4.80
C GLY A 207 18.84 -18.23 5.74
N GLU A 208 17.58 -18.69 5.62
CA GLU A 208 17.02 -19.79 6.42
C GLU A 208 17.87 -21.07 6.36
N GLU A 209 18.51 -21.34 5.22
CA GLU A 209 19.32 -22.55 5.01
C GLU A 209 20.59 -22.57 5.87
N THR A 210 21.16 -21.41 6.17
CA THR A 210 22.32 -21.31 7.07
C THR A 210 21.90 -21.35 8.52
N LEU A 211 20.76 -20.76 8.89
CA LEU A 211 20.17 -20.98 10.20
C LEU A 211 19.91 -22.47 10.45
N LYS A 212 19.43 -23.21 9.43
CA LYS A 212 19.31 -24.68 9.48
C LYS A 212 20.67 -25.36 9.66
N LYS A 213 21.71 -24.94 8.95
CA LYS A 213 23.08 -25.49 9.09
C LYS A 213 23.69 -25.21 10.46
N LEU A 214 23.53 -24.01 11.00
CA LEU A 214 24.00 -23.64 12.35
C LEU A 214 23.22 -24.39 13.43
N HIS A 215 21.90 -24.56 13.27
CA HIS A 215 21.10 -25.42 14.14
C HIS A 215 21.53 -26.89 14.07
N PHE A 216 21.91 -27.39 12.89
CA PHE A 216 22.46 -28.72 12.74
C PHE A 216 23.81 -28.86 13.47
N GLN A 217 24.74 -27.92 13.27
CA GLN A 217 26.03 -27.89 13.97
C GLN A 217 25.87 -27.78 15.49
N MET A 218 24.89 -27.01 15.97
CA MET A 218 24.52 -26.91 17.37
C MET A 218 24.06 -28.27 17.93
N LYS A 219 23.18 -28.98 17.20
CA LYS A 219 22.69 -30.31 17.57
C LYS A 219 23.80 -31.37 17.56
N GLU A 220 24.66 -31.35 16.55
CA GLU A 220 25.83 -32.25 16.47
C GLU A 220 26.84 -31.97 17.59
N ALA A 221 27.09 -30.71 17.93
CA ALA A 221 27.92 -30.36 19.08
C ALA A 221 27.33 -30.90 20.39
N ALA A 222 26.01 -30.78 20.60
CA ALA A 222 25.33 -31.35 21.76
C ALA A 222 25.40 -32.89 21.79
N LYS A 223 25.24 -33.53 20.62
CA LYS A 223 25.37 -35.00 20.46
C LYS A 223 26.77 -35.50 20.81
N ASN A 224 27.79 -34.76 20.41
CA ASN A 224 29.20 -35.03 20.73
C ASN A 224 29.61 -34.57 22.13
N MET A 225 28.65 -34.24 23.01
CA MET A 225 28.87 -33.75 24.38
C MET A 225 29.69 -32.45 24.49
N ASN A 226 29.83 -31.70 23.39
CA ASN A 226 30.48 -30.39 23.33
C ASN A 226 29.49 -29.28 23.69
N PHE A 227 29.00 -29.29 24.94
CA PHE A 227 27.92 -28.42 25.40
C PHE A 227 28.25 -26.93 25.34
N GLU A 228 29.51 -26.54 25.57
CA GLU A 228 29.92 -25.14 25.46
C GLU A 228 29.78 -24.62 24.03
N LYS A 229 30.19 -25.41 23.03
CA LYS A 229 30.03 -25.05 21.61
C LYS A 229 28.56 -25.01 21.21
N ALA A 230 27.76 -25.97 21.67
CA ALA A 230 26.32 -25.98 21.44
C ALA A 230 25.63 -24.74 22.03
N ALA A 231 25.98 -24.35 23.26
CA ALA A 231 25.45 -23.15 23.90
C ALA A 231 25.83 -21.89 23.12
N ARG A 232 27.11 -21.76 22.69
CA ARG A 232 27.57 -20.62 21.90
C ARG A 232 26.80 -20.48 20.59
N LEU A 233 26.63 -21.58 19.84
CA LEU A 233 25.86 -21.57 18.59
C LEU A 233 24.39 -21.22 18.84
N ARG A 234 23.75 -21.79 19.86
CA ARG A 234 22.36 -21.48 20.23
C ARG A 234 22.17 -19.99 20.51
N ASP A 235 23.02 -19.44 21.36
CA ASP A 235 22.89 -18.07 21.83
C ASP A 235 23.28 -17.08 20.72
N GLY A 236 24.26 -17.44 19.87
CA GLY A 236 24.63 -16.68 18.68
C GLY A 236 23.51 -16.63 17.64
N ILE A 237 22.85 -17.76 17.37
CA ILE A 237 21.68 -17.81 16.48
C ILE A 237 20.58 -16.88 17.01
N ARG A 238 20.28 -16.94 18.31
CA ARG A 238 19.27 -16.07 18.93
C ARG A 238 19.60 -14.59 18.78
N ALA A 239 20.87 -14.22 18.99
CA ALA A 239 21.33 -12.83 18.82
C ALA A 239 21.16 -12.35 17.37
N LEU A 240 21.49 -13.20 16.39
CA LEU A 240 21.30 -12.90 14.98
C LEU A 240 19.83 -12.75 14.61
N THR A 241 18.95 -13.64 15.10
CA THR A 241 17.51 -13.57 14.85
C THR A 241 16.91 -12.28 15.40
N ILE A 242 17.36 -11.78 16.56
CA ILE A 242 16.92 -10.48 17.10
C ILE A 242 17.38 -9.32 16.20
N LEU A 243 18.62 -9.35 15.73
CA LEU A 243 19.16 -8.34 14.80
C LEU A 243 18.40 -8.32 13.46
N GLN A 244 17.97 -9.49 12.98
CA GLN A 244 17.16 -9.67 11.76
C GLN A 244 15.68 -9.30 11.96
N ASN A 245 15.04 -9.66 13.08
CA ASN A 245 13.61 -9.39 13.32
C ASN A 245 13.28 -7.89 13.50
N GLN A 246 14.26 -7.06 13.87
CA GLN A 246 14.09 -5.60 13.92
C GLN A 246 14.30 -4.90 12.56
N ASN A 247 14.83 -5.62 11.58
CA ASN A 247 15.08 -5.14 10.22
C ASN A 247 14.63 -6.22 9.25
N SER A 248 13.33 -6.26 8.89
CA SER A 248 12.83 -7.24 7.91
C SER A 248 13.62 -7.13 6.61
N VAL A 249 14.59 -8.03 6.43
CA VAL A 249 15.42 -8.18 5.24
C VAL A 249 15.75 -9.66 5.18
N GLU A 250 15.34 -10.31 4.10
CA GLU A 250 15.83 -11.64 3.77
C GLU A 250 16.73 -11.63 2.54
N SER A 251 17.66 -12.59 2.60
CA SER A 251 18.79 -12.95 1.74
C SER A 251 18.80 -12.45 0.29
N PHE A 252 19.86 -11.71 -0.05
CA PHE A 252 20.35 -11.62 -1.42
C PHE A 252 21.49 -12.63 -1.59
N SER A 253 21.14 -13.88 -1.87
CA SER A 253 22.10 -14.93 -2.25
C SER A 253 21.82 -15.40 -3.68
N GLY A 254 22.89 -15.43 -4.48
CA GLY A 254 23.07 -16.32 -5.64
C GLY A 254 22.54 -15.80 -6.97
N ASP A 255 23.43 -15.58 -7.93
CA ASP A 255 23.19 -15.48 -9.37
C ASP A 255 22.44 -14.27 -9.93
N ASP A 256 22.95 -13.84 -11.08
CA ASP A 256 22.39 -12.81 -11.94
C ASP A 256 21.05 -13.29 -12.50
N ARG A 257 20.03 -12.45 -12.43
CA ARG A 257 18.67 -12.79 -12.86
C ARG A 257 17.83 -11.57 -13.15
N ASP A 258 16.88 -11.75 -14.05
CA ASP A 258 15.91 -10.72 -14.41
C ASP A 258 14.50 -11.19 -14.04
N TYR A 259 13.67 -10.27 -13.56
CA TYR A 259 12.24 -10.47 -13.37
C TYR A 259 11.50 -9.60 -14.38
N ILE A 260 10.67 -10.23 -15.21
CA ILE A 260 9.90 -9.56 -16.26
C ILE A 260 8.43 -9.78 -15.98
N SER A 261 7.70 -8.68 -15.84
CA SER A 261 6.24 -8.67 -15.75
C SER A 261 5.67 -7.58 -16.62
N SER A 262 4.43 -7.74 -17.06
CA SER A 262 3.74 -6.75 -17.88
C SER A 262 2.39 -6.35 -17.29
N TRP A 263 1.89 -5.20 -17.72
CA TRP A 263 0.52 -4.76 -17.51
C TRP A 263 -0.03 -4.16 -18.79
N ARG A 264 -1.25 -4.55 -19.14
CA ARG A 264 -1.98 -4.06 -20.32
C ARG A 264 -3.24 -3.31 -19.90
N GLU A 265 -3.47 -2.17 -20.53
CA GLU A 265 -4.76 -1.48 -20.54
C GLU A 265 -5.05 -1.01 -21.97
N GLY A 266 -6.15 -1.49 -22.56
CA GLY A 266 -6.44 -1.32 -23.98
C GLY A 266 -5.39 -1.98 -24.86
N GLU A 267 -4.93 -1.23 -25.85
CA GLU A 267 -3.78 -1.56 -26.69
C GLU A 267 -2.43 -1.22 -26.02
N LEU A 268 -2.45 -0.47 -24.90
CA LEU A 268 -1.23 -0.02 -24.22
C LEU A 268 -0.67 -1.13 -23.33
N ILE A 269 0.61 -1.42 -23.52
CA ILE A 269 1.32 -2.43 -22.75
C ILE A 269 2.59 -1.79 -22.18
N SER A 270 2.82 -2.02 -20.88
CA SER A 270 4.10 -1.74 -20.24
C SER A 270 4.68 -3.04 -19.74
N PHE A 271 5.93 -3.30 -20.09
CA PHE A 271 6.78 -4.29 -19.45
C PHE A 271 7.65 -3.58 -18.42
N THR A 272 7.91 -4.26 -17.31
CA THR A 272 8.92 -3.87 -16.34
C THR A 272 9.93 -4.98 -16.21
N VAL A 273 11.20 -4.64 -16.36
CA VAL A 273 12.34 -5.54 -16.13
C VAL A 273 13.07 -5.08 -14.87
N LEU A 274 13.15 -5.95 -13.87
CA LEU A 274 13.99 -5.77 -12.68
C LEU A 274 15.28 -6.57 -12.86
N LYS A 275 16.41 -5.87 -12.97
CA LYS A 275 17.72 -6.50 -13.18
C LYS A 275 18.42 -6.73 -11.85
N ILE A 276 18.65 -7.98 -11.49
CA ILE A 276 19.45 -8.37 -10.33
C ILE A 276 20.81 -8.89 -10.81
N ARG A 277 21.90 -8.29 -10.33
CA ARG A 277 23.27 -8.78 -10.56
C ARG A 277 24.01 -8.89 -9.23
N GLU A 278 24.74 -9.98 -9.00
CA GLU A 278 25.37 -10.30 -7.71
C GLU A 278 24.39 -10.19 -6.51
N GLY A 279 23.12 -10.53 -6.71
CA GLY A 279 22.08 -10.33 -5.70
C GLY A 279 21.71 -8.87 -5.43
N LYS A 280 22.16 -7.88 -6.21
CA LYS A 280 21.78 -6.47 -6.05
C LYS A 280 20.83 -6.06 -7.18
N LEU A 281 19.76 -5.36 -6.85
CA LEU A 281 18.92 -4.69 -7.85
C LEU A 281 19.72 -3.54 -8.48
N LEU A 282 20.16 -3.71 -9.73
CA LEU A 282 20.92 -2.68 -10.46
C LEU A 282 20.03 -1.57 -11.00
N GLY A 283 18.78 -1.89 -11.32
CA GLY A 283 17.87 -0.95 -11.95
C GLY A 283 16.52 -1.55 -12.32
N ARG A 284 15.62 -0.67 -12.74
CA ARG A 284 14.29 -0.95 -13.27
C ARG A 284 14.17 -0.25 -14.61
N ASP A 285 13.90 -1.02 -15.65
CA ASP A 285 13.61 -0.50 -16.98
C ASP A 285 12.14 -0.77 -17.32
N ASN A 286 11.42 0.27 -17.73
CA ASN A 286 10.04 0.15 -18.21
C ASN A 286 10.04 0.29 -19.74
N TYR A 287 9.52 -0.73 -20.42
CA TYR A 287 9.39 -0.74 -21.87
C TYR A 287 7.93 -0.65 -22.25
N ARG A 288 7.63 0.22 -23.21
CA ARG A 288 6.26 0.57 -23.56
C ARG A 288 6.03 0.25 -25.00
N THR A 289 4.90 -0.38 -25.28
CA THR A 289 4.47 -0.62 -26.65
C THR A 289 2.96 -0.45 -26.77
N VAL A 290 2.49 -0.46 -28.01
CA VAL A 290 1.07 -0.54 -28.36
C VAL A 290 0.94 -1.81 -29.18
N SER A 291 0.08 -2.74 -28.77
CA SER A 291 -0.12 -3.98 -29.53
C SER A 291 -1.54 -4.51 -29.39
N LEU A 292 -2.06 -5.00 -30.52
CA LEU A 292 -3.32 -5.72 -30.62
C LEU A 292 -3.13 -7.25 -30.53
N ASN A 293 -1.87 -7.71 -30.56
CA ASN A 293 -1.54 -9.14 -30.51
C ASN A 293 -2.02 -9.77 -29.19
N GLU A 294 -2.12 -11.10 -29.19
CA GLU A 294 -2.56 -11.85 -28.02
C GLU A 294 -1.51 -11.83 -26.90
N ASP A 295 -1.98 -11.97 -25.65
CA ASP A 295 -1.10 -11.98 -24.47
C ASP A 295 -0.07 -13.13 -24.49
N THR A 296 -0.32 -14.18 -25.27
CA THR A 296 0.56 -15.34 -25.46
C THR A 296 1.80 -15.01 -26.32
N GLU A 297 1.69 -14.11 -27.28
CA GLU A 297 2.75 -13.81 -28.25
C GLU A 297 3.64 -12.63 -27.81
N ILE A 298 3.05 -11.68 -27.09
CA ILE A 298 3.65 -10.38 -26.83
C ILE A 298 4.86 -10.42 -25.89
N LEU A 299 4.86 -11.29 -24.88
CA LEU A 299 6.02 -11.43 -24.00
C LEU A 299 7.20 -12.10 -24.71
N PRO A 300 7.02 -13.21 -25.46
CA PRO A 300 8.05 -13.75 -26.35
C PRO A 300 8.65 -12.73 -27.31
N GLU A 301 7.81 -11.96 -28.02
CA GLU A 301 8.23 -10.88 -28.93
C GLU A 301 9.05 -9.81 -28.19
N PHE A 302 8.60 -9.40 -27.01
CA PHE A 302 9.34 -8.44 -26.19
C PHE A 302 10.71 -8.99 -25.79
N MET A 303 10.79 -10.26 -25.36
CA MET A 303 12.04 -10.87 -24.91
C MET A 303 13.06 -11.00 -26.05
N SER A 304 12.63 -11.37 -27.25
CA SER A 304 13.52 -11.44 -28.43
C SER A 304 14.03 -10.06 -28.84
N ALA A 305 13.21 -9.02 -28.74
CA ALA A 305 13.62 -7.64 -29.03
C ALA A 305 14.48 -7.01 -27.92
N PHE A 306 14.28 -7.44 -26.67
CA PHE A 306 14.98 -6.89 -25.50
C PHE A 306 16.38 -7.47 -25.30
N TYR A 307 16.56 -8.77 -25.52
CA TYR A 307 17.86 -9.44 -25.39
C TYR A 307 18.57 -9.52 -26.74
N THR A 308 19.44 -8.55 -27.00
CA THR A 308 20.18 -8.41 -28.27
C THR A 308 21.68 -8.67 -28.15
N GLU A 309 22.22 -8.67 -26.93
CA GLU A 309 23.65 -8.83 -26.63
C GLU A 309 23.84 -9.86 -25.50
N LYS A 310 24.88 -10.68 -25.61
CA LYS A 310 25.17 -11.78 -24.67
C LYS A 310 25.32 -11.30 -23.23
N GLU A 311 25.99 -10.17 -23.04
CA GLU A 311 26.32 -9.58 -21.74
C GLU A 311 25.09 -9.17 -20.93
N ASN A 312 23.96 -8.95 -21.61
CA ASN A 312 22.71 -8.53 -20.99
C ASN A 312 21.82 -9.71 -20.57
N ILE A 313 22.13 -10.93 -20.99
CA ILE A 313 21.32 -12.13 -20.75
C ILE A 313 21.76 -12.81 -19.45
N PRO A 314 20.91 -12.84 -18.40
CA PRO A 314 21.27 -13.52 -17.16
C PRO A 314 21.13 -15.05 -17.29
N PRO A 315 21.76 -15.83 -16.40
CA PRO A 315 21.54 -17.27 -16.27
C PRO A 315 20.08 -17.68 -16.03
N VAL A 316 19.29 -16.83 -15.35
CA VAL A 316 17.88 -17.12 -15.06
C VAL A 316 16.99 -15.91 -15.32
N ILE A 317 15.87 -16.13 -16.01
CA ILE A 317 14.83 -15.13 -16.24
C ILE A 317 13.52 -15.64 -15.64
N TYR A 318 12.90 -14.84 -14.78
CA TYR A 318 11.62 -15.16 -14.16
C TYR A 318 10.49 -14.35 -14.81
N ILE A 319 9.37 -15.02 -15.07
CA ILE A 319 8.15 -14.43 -15.65
C ILE A 319 6.89 -14.89 -14.90
N ASP A 320 5.77 -14.14 -15.01
CA ASP A 320 4.52 -14.43 -14.29
C ASP A 320 3.24 -14.37 -15.14
N SER A 321 3.28 -14.90 -16.37
CA SER A 321 2.09 -14.99 -17.22
C SER A 321 1.20 -16.18 -16.84
N VAL A 322 -0.09 -15.92 -16.64
CA VAL A 322 -1.12 -16.91 -16.30
C VAL A 322 -2.27 -16.79 -17.30
N PHE A 323 -2.70 -17.91 -17.86
CA PHE A 323 -3.85 -18.01 -18.74
C PHE A 323 -4.90 -18.95 -18.12
N SER A 324 -6.18 -18.62 -18.27
CA SER A 324 -7.28 -19.45 -17.77
C SER A 324 -7.63 -20.61 -18.71
N ASP A 325 -7.15 -20.55 -19.94
CA ASP A 325 -7.41 -21.49 -21.02
C ASP A 325 -6.22 -22.46 -21.13
N GLU A 326 -6.50 -23.76 -21.14
CA GLU A 326 -5.47 -24.81 -21.21
C GLU A 326 -4.72 -24.79 -22.54
N GLU A 327 -5.40 -24.46 -23.65
CA GLU A 327 -4.80 -24.37 -24.98
C GLU A 327 -3.80 -23.20 -25.02
N LYS A 328 -4.23 -22.00 -24.59
CA LYS A 328 -3.36 -20.82 -24.49
C LYS A 328 -2.20 -20.99 -23.52
N THR A 329 -2.40 -21.79 -22.47
CA THR A 329 -1.33 -22.13 -21.53
C THR A 329 -0.27 -23.01 -22.18
N SER A 330 -0.69 -23.98 -22.98
CA SER A 330 0.20 -24.86 -23.75
C SER A 330 0.98 -24.06 -24.80
N ASP A 331 0.27 -23.26 -25.62
CA ASP A 331 0.86 -22.45 -26.68
C ASP A 331 1.92 -21.50 -26.13
N PHE A 332 1.59 -20.80 -25.03
CA PHE A 332 2.54 -19.91 -24.36
C PHE A 332 3.77 -20.65 -23.83
N ALA A 333 3.59 -21.85 -23.26
CA ALA A 333 4.71 -22.63 -22.74
C ALA A 333 5.65 -23.10 -23.87
N GLU A 334 5.10 -23.39 -25.06
CA GLU A 334 5.88 -23.73 -26.25
C GLU A 334 6.66 -22.52 -26.77
N GLU A 335 6.03 -21.35 -26.89
CA GLU A 335 6.68 -20.10 -27.30
C GLU A 335 7.83 -19.71 -26.35
N ILE A 336 7.65 -19.84 -25.03
CA ILE A 336 8.72 -19.57 -24.06
C ILE A 336 9.89 -20.55 -24.21
N LYS A 337 9.63 -21.83 -24.52
CA LYS A 337 10.71 -22.79 -24.82
C LYS A 337 11.47 -22.40 -26.08
N ASN A 338 10.77 -21.94 -27.11
CA ASN A 338 11.38 -21.45 -28.35
C ASN A 338 12.28 -20.25 -28.09
N ILE A 339 11.84 -19.29 -27.27
CA ILE A 339 12.68 -18.15 -26.86
C ILE A 339 13.89 -18.60 -26.05
N GLN A 340 13.74 -19.52 -25.09
CA GLN A 340 14.88 -20.04 -24.34
C GLN A 340 15.92 -20.69 -25.26
N LYS A 341 15.46 -21.49 -26.23
CA LYS A 341 16.31 -22.12 -27.24
C LYS A 341 17.02 -21.06 -28.09
N PHE A 342 16.27 -20.07 -28.61
CA PHE A 342 16.80 -18.96 -29.39
C PHE A 342 17.91 -18.20 -28.64
N LEU A 343 17.70 -17.85 -27.37
CA LEU A 343 18.70 -17.14 -26.57
C LEU A 343 19.98 -17.97 -26.41
N ASN A 344 19.83 -19.26 -26.08
CA ASN A 344 20.96 -20.15 -25.84
C ASN A 344 21.75 -20.47 -27.11
N GLU A 345 21.08 -20.70 -28.24
CA GLU A 345 21.73 -21.02 -29.52
C GLU A 345 22.38 -19.77 -30.15
N THR A 346 21.66 -18.64 -30.19
CA THR A 346 22.12 -17.42 -30.86
C THR A 346 23.27 -16.76 -30.10
N PHE A 347 23.18 -16.68 -28.78
CA PHE A 347 24.16 -15.96 -27.95
C PHE A 347 25.14 -16.89 -27.21
N SER A 348 25.03 -18.22 -27.43
CA SER A 348 25.85 -19.23 -26.75
C SER A 348 25.81 -19.05 -25.22
N THR A 349 24.61 -18.96 -24.67
CA THR A 349 24.32 -18.82 -23.24
C THR A 349 23.72 -20.10 -22.67
N ASN A 350 23.65 -20.20 -21.34
CA ASN A 350 22.94 -21.27 -20.63
C ASN A 350 21.85 -20.67 -19.74
N THR A 351 20.92 -19.97 -20.37
CA THR A 351 19.83 -19.26 -19.71
C THR A 351 18.61 -20.16 -19.57
N SER A 352 18.01 -20.13 -18.39
CA SER A 352 16.75 -20.80 -18.07
C SER A 352 15.64 -19.78 -17.87
N ILE A 353 14.49 -19.97 -18.50
CA ILE A 353 13.28 -19.15 -18.30
C ILE A 353 12.31 -19.92 -17.41
N ILE A 354 11.93 -19.31 -16.28
CA ILE A 354 11.06 -19.93 -15.27
C ILE A 354 9.76 -19.14 -15.19
N ASN A 355 8.64 -19.78 -15.57
CA ASN A 355 7.31 -19.20 -15.42
C ASN A 355 6.69 -19.56 -14.06
N PHE A 356 6.54 -18.57 -13.17
CA PHE A 356 5.89 -18.71 -11.87
C PHE A 356 4.36 -18.70 -11.95
N GLY A 357 3.77 -18.43 -13.12
CA GLY A 357 2.33 -18.55 -13.33
C GLY A 357 1.81 -19.99 -13.24
N LEU A 358 2.68 -20.98 -13.43
CA LEU A 358 2.33 -22.41 -13.52
C LEU A 358 2.92 -23.27 -12.39
N SER A 359 3.83 -22.72 -11.57
CA SER A 359 4.51 -23.46 -10.50
C SER A 359 3.85 -23.25 -9.13
N LYS A 360 3.62 -24.34 -8.40
CA LYS A 360 3.21 -24.34 -6.98
C LYS A 360 4.40 -24.30 -6.00
N SER A 361 5.64 -24.10 -6.46
CA SER A 361 6.82 -24.19 -5.59
C SER A 361 7.12 -22.91 -4.79
N GLU A 362 7.51 -23.13 -3.54
CA GLU A 362 7.62 -22.20 -2.42
C GLU A 362 8.89 -21.32 -2.46
N SER A 363 8.92 -20.27 -3.27
CA SER A 363 9.87 -19.17 -3.02
C SER A 363 9.16 -17.82 -3.09
N GLY A 364 8.71 -17.34 -1.94
CA GLY A 364 7.99 -16.07 -1.79
C GLY A 364 8.76 -14.86 -2.33
N ILE A 365 10.08 -14.95 -2.45
CA ILE A 365 10.96 -13.86 -2.92
C ILE A 365 10.81 -13.63 -4.43
N HIS A 366 10.80 -14.69 -5.24
CA HIS A 366 10.62 -14.56 -6.69
C HIS A 366 9.23 -14.05 -7.01
N ARG A 367 8.23 -14.59 -6.30
CA ARG A 367 6.84 -14.13 -6.42
C ARG A 367 6.71 -12.65 -6.04
N ALA A 368 7.30 -12.22 -4.93
CA ALA A 368 7.28 -10.82 -4.52
C ALA A 368 8.00 -9.89 -5.52
N SER A 369 9.09 -10.36 -6.15
CA SER A 369 9.81 -9.60 -7.18
C SER A 369 9.01 -9.46 -8.47
N LEU A 370 8.30 -10.52 -8.87
CA LEU A 370 7.36 -10.48 -10.01
C LEU A 370 6.15 -9.61 -9.72
N ASP A 371 5.53 -9.74 -8.54
CA ASP A 371 4.43 -8.88 -8.12
C ASP A 371 4.88 -7.40 -8.06
N MET A 372 6.12 -7.13 -7.66
CA MET A 372 6.73 -5.80 -7.72
C MET A 372 6.89 -5.32 -9.17
N ALA A 373 7.44 -6.13 -10.07
CA ALA A 373 7.58 -5.78 -11.49
C ALA A 373 6.21 -5.49 -12.11
N ARG A 374 5.21 -6.33 -11.84
CA ARG A 374 3.83 -6.18 -12.32
C ARG A 374 3.17 -4.90 -11.80
N GLN A 375 3.35 -4.59 -10.52
CA GLN A 375 2.84 -3.34 -9.95
C GLN A 375 3.51 -2.12 -10.59
N ASN A 376 4.80 -2.19 -10.91
CA ASN A 376 5.51 -1.10 -11.61
C ASN A 376 4.99 -0.90 -13.04
N ALA A 377 4.74 -1.98 -13.77
CA ALA A 377 4.13 -1.93 -15.10
C ALA A 377 2.73 -1.31 -15.05
N ARG A 378 1.93 -1.70 -14.05
CA ARG A 378 0.59 -1.15 -13.82
C ARG A 378 0.63 0.35 -13.53
N GLU A 379 1.51 0.80 -12.63
CA GLU A 379 1.64 2.22 -12.30
C GLU A 379 2.14 3.05 -13.49
N ASP A 380 2.98 2.49 -14.35
CA ASP A 380 3.43 3.15 -15.58
C ASP A 380 2.27 3.41 -16.54
N ILE A 381 1.41 2.42 -16.74
CA ILE A 381 0.18 2.53 -17.56
C ILE A 381 -0.81 3.51 -16.93
N ILE A 382 -1.08 3.41 -15.63
CA ILE A 382 -1.98 4.35 -14.93
C ILE A 382 -1.46 5.78 -15.03
N ARG A 383 -0.14 6.00 -14.89
CA ARG A 383 0.48 7.31 -15.08
C ARG A 383 0.24 7.81 -16.51
N ARG A 384 0.40 6.96 -17.52
CA ARG A 384 0.22 7.34 -18.92
C ARG A 384 -1.23 7.70 -19.25
N LEU A 385 -2.19 6.96 -18.71
CA LEU A 385 -3.62 7.29 -18.80
C LEU A 385 -3.93 8.62 -18.09
N ARG A 386 -3.25 8.93 -16.98
CA ARG A 386 -3.33 10.24 -16.30
C ARG A 386 -2.65 11.38 -17.05
N GLU A 387 -1.65 11.09 -17.88
CA GLU A 387 -0.89 12.09 -18.63
C GLU A 387 -1.53 12.42 -19.96
N ARG A 388 -1.99 11.40 -20.70
CA ARG A 388 -2.73 11.58 -21.95
C ARG A 388 -4.18 11.99 -21.72
N GLY A 389 -4.79 11.62 -20.58
CA GLY A 389 -6.25 11.56 -20.48
C GLY A 389 -6.75 10.34 -21.26
N ASP A 390 -7.84 9.73 -20.79
CA ASP A 390 -8.37 8.53 -21.46
C ASP A 390 -9.29 8.88 -22.62
N TYR A 391 -8.76 9.66 -23.57
CA TYR A 391 -9.51 10.12 -24.74
C TYR A 391 -10.04 8.98 -25.62
N PRO A 392 -9.28 7.91 -25.91
CA PRO A 392 -9.81 6.77 -26.66
C PRO A 392 -11.02 6.13 -26.00
N ALA A 393 -10.98 5.88 -24.68
CA ALA A 393 -12.12 5.36 -23.95
C ALA A 393 -13.32 6.30 -24.00
N MET A 394 -13.11 7.62 -23.86
CA MET A 394 -14.18 8.62 -23.92
C MET A 394 -14.79 8.72 -25.32
N GLU A 395 -13.99 8.61 -26.39
CA GLU A 395 -14.47 8.61 -27.79
C GLU A 395 -15.26 7.35 -28.11
N GLU A 396 -14.78 6.19 -27.68
CA GLU A 396 -15.51 4.93 -27.80
C GLU A 396 -16.83 5.00 -27.01
N LEU A 397 -16.79 5.50 -25.76
CA LEU A 397 -17.97 5.65 -24.92
C LEU A 397 -18.99 6.62 -25.52
N GLN A 398 -18.53 7.73 -26.13
CA GLN A 398 -19.38 8.67 -26.85
C GLN A 398 -20.13 7.97 -27.99
N LYS A 399 -19.43 7.17 -28.81
CA LYS A 399 -20.03 6.44 -29.94
C LYS A 399 -21.02 5.37 -29.45
N VAL A 400 -20.61 4.55 -28.49
CA VAL A 400 -21.39 3.43 -27.95
C VAL A 400 -22.69 3.92 -27.30
N LEU A 401 -22.62 4.97 -26.49
CA LEU A 401 -23.80 5.50 -25.80
C LEU A 401 -24.54 6.58 -26.59
N ASN A 402 -24.06 6.91 -27.80
CA ASN A 402 -24.57 7.98 -28.65
C ASN A 402 -24.67 9.33 -27.90
N LEU A 403 -23.60 9.69 -27.19
CA LEU A 403 -23.57 10.91 -26.38
C LEU A 403 -23.42 12.15 -27.27
N PRO A 404 -24.14 13.25 -26.98
CA PRO A 404 -24.11 14.46 -27.80
C PRO A 404 -22.75 15.16 -27.80
N LYS A 405 -21.94 14.92 -26.75
CA LYS A 405 -20.59 15.47 -26.57
C LYS A 405 -19.68 14.43 -25.94
N LEU A 406 -18.37 14.62 -26.10
CA LEU A 406 -17.36 13.78 -25.48
C LEU A 406 -17.52 13.82 -23.95
N PRO A 407 -17.58 12.66 -23.25
CA PRO A 407 -17.83 12.60 -21.81
C PRO A 407 -16.59 12.98 -20.99
N VAL A 408 -16.20 14.26 -21.04
CA VAL A 408 -15.02 14.81 -20.36
C VAL A 408 -15.18 14.74 -18.84
N ARG A 409 -16.37 15.06 -18.31
CA ARG A 409 -16.72 14.97 -16.89
C ARG A 409 -17.76 13.87 -16.66
N ILE A 410 -17.37 12.85 -15.91
CA ILE A 410 -18.26 11.72 -15.53
C ILE A 410 -18.48 11.76 -14.02
N GLU A 411 -19.73 11.75 -13.54
CA GLU A 411 -20.04 11.63 -12.11
C GLU A 411 -20.60 10.25 -11.78
N GLY A 412 -20.01 9.56 -10.80
CA GLY A 412 -20.40 8.22 -10.36
C GLY A 412 -21.14 8.25 -9.03
N PHE A 413 -22.24 7.50 -8.92
CA PHE A 413 -23.06 7.39 -7.70
C PHE A 413 -23.13 5.95 -7.17
N ASP A 414 -23.00 5.80 -5.86
CA ASP A 414 -23.20 4.56 -5.10
C ASP A 414 -24.04 4.84 -3.84
N ILE A 415 -24.91 3.90 -3.46
CA ILE A 415 -25.64 3.92 -2.19
C ILE A 415 -25.12 2.81 -1.31
N ALA A 416 -24.63 3.20 -0.13
CA ALA A 416 -24.20 2.25 0.88
C ALA A 416 -24.99 2.43 2.18
N HIS A 417 -25.25 1.31 2.86
CA HIS A 417 -25.88 1.28 4.17
C HIS A 417 -24.82 1.27 5.28
N ILE A 418 -24.95 2.22 6.22
CA ILE A 418 -24.11 2.24 7.41
C ILE A 418 -24.87 1.61 8.58
N GLY A 419 -24.46 0.40 8.96
CA GLY A 419 -24.83 -0.23 10.24
C GLY A 419 -26.33 -0.35 10.51
N GLY A 420 -27.16 -0.39 9.46
CA GLY A 420 -28.62 -0.48 9.56
C GLY A 420 -29.34 0.80 10.00
N LYS A 421 -28.65 1.96 10.12
CA LYS A 421 -29.26 3.18 10.70
C LYS A 421 -29.35 4.37 9.74
N PHE A 422 -28.39 4.57 8.83
CA PHE A 422 -28.39 5.72 7.91
C PHE A 422 -27.95 5.32 6.49
N PRO A 423 -28.79 5.56 5.46
CA PRO A 423 -28.35 5.46 4.07
C PRO A 423 -27.42 6.63 3.72
N VAL A 424 -26.31 6.33 3.05
CA VAL A 424 -25.35 7.33 2.58
C VAL A 424 -25.15 7.15 1.09
N ALA A 425 -25.34 8.23 0.33
CA ALA A 425 -24.95 8.27 -1.07
C ALA A 425 -23.54 8.86 -1.20
N SER A 426 -22.72 8.19 -2.01
CA SER A 426 -21.35 8.56 -2.34
C SER A 426 -21.31 9.02 -3.79
N LEU A 427 -20.71 10.19 -4.02
CA LEU A 427 -20.50 10.74 -5.35
C LEU A 427 -19.01 10.92 -5.59
N ILE A 428 -18.54 10.39 -6.70
CA ILE A 428 -17.20 10.63 -7.24
C ILE A 428 -17.31 11.36 -8.57
N SER A 429 -16.23 12.03 -8.98
CA SER A 429 -16.16 12.73 -10.25
C SER A 429 -14.88 12.32 -10.97
N PHE A 430 -14.98 12.09 -12.27
CA PHE A 430 -13.86 11.89 -13.18
C PHE A 430 -13.81 13.08 -14.14
N TYR A 431 -12.60 13.51 -14.48
CA TYR A 431 -12.32 14.53 -15.47
C TYR A 431 -11.23 14.03 -16.42
N ASN A 432 -11.46 14.07 -17.73
CA ASN A 432 -10.60 13.48 -18.77
C ASN A 432 -10.22 12.01 -18.47
N GLY A 433 -11.21 11.19 -18.07
CA GLY A 433 -11.00 9.78 -17.74
C GLY A 433 -10.22 9.50 -16.46
N ASN A 434 -10.04 10.51 -15.60
CA ASN A 434 -9.24 10.41 -14.37
C ASN A 434 -9.99 10.88 -13.12
N PRO A 435 -9.78 10.27 -11.93
CA PRO A 435 -10.37 10.70 -10.67
C PRO A 435 -10.14 12.18 -10.31
N ASP A 436 -11.22 12.97 -10.24
CA ASP A 436 -11.26 14.36 -9.77
C ASP A 436 -11.72 14.43 -8.30
N LYS A 437 -10.80 14.08 -7.40
CA LYS A 437 -11.06 13.97 -5.95
C LYS A 437 -11.57 15.25 -5.30
N LYS A 438 -11.30 16.43 -5.88
CA LYS A 438 -11.80 17.71 -5.35
C LYS A 438 -13.32 17.81 -5.42
N ASN A 439 -13.93 17.09 -6.35
CA ASN A 439 -15.37 17.09 -6.60
C ASN A 439 -16.11 15.90 -5.99
N TYR A 440 -15.44 15.08 -5.17
CA TYR A 440 -16.09 13.98 -4.45
C TYR A 440 -17.00 14.51 -3.34
N ARG A 441 -18.18 13.91 -3.15
CA ARG A 441 -19.17 14.34 -2.16
C ARG A 441 -19.80 13.15 -1.47
N TYR A 442 -20.23 13.38 -0.23
CA TYR A 442 -21.09 12.45 0.50
C TYR A 442 -22.39 13.15 0.85
N PHE A 443 -23.50 12.43 0.68
CA PHE A 443 -24.82 12.89 1.08
C PHE A 443 -25.29 12.01 2.23
N ARG A 444 -25.45 12.63 3.40
CA ARG A 444 -26.24 12.04 4.48
C ARG A 444 -27.71 12.24 4.13
N LEU A 445 -28.42 11.14 3.99
CA LEU A 445 -29.82 11.11 3.58
C LEU A 445 -30.71 11.01 4.81
N LYS A 446 -31.94 11.53 4.71
CA LYS A 446 -32.90 11.46 5.81
C LYS A 446 -33.63 10.12 5.75
N THR A 447 -33.65 9.38 6.86
CA THR A 447 -34.40 8.11 6.94
C THR A 447 -35.90 8.43 7.06
N THR A 448 -36.70 8.00 6.10
CA THR A 448 -38.17 8.01 6.18
C THR A 448 -38.61 6.81 7.00
N ASP A 449 -39.00 7.02 8.26
CA ASP A 449 -39.75 6.09 9.12
C ASP A 449 -39.30 4.61 9.12
N GLY A 450 -37.98 4.37 9.16
CA GLY A 450 -37.42 3.03 9.31
C GLY A 450 -37.57 2.08 8.10
N LEU A 451 -38.11 2.56 6.97
CA LEU A 451 -38.17 1.85 5.71
C LEU A 451 -37.08 2.39 4.78
N ILE A 452 -36.17 1.51 4.36
CA ILE A 452 -35.03 1.85 3.52
C ILE A 452 -35.48 1.73 2.05
N ASP A 453 -35.52 2.86 1.33
CA ASP A 453 -35.76 2.91 -0.12
C ASP A 453 -34.53 3.50 -0.84
N ASP A 454 -33.79 2.64 -1.55
CA ASP A 454 -32.61 3.00 -2.34
C ASP A 454 -32.96 3.94 -3.50
N PHE A 455 -34.16 3.83 -4.07
CA PHE A 455 -34.60 4.73 -5.14
C PHE A 455 -34.85 6.13 -4.58
N GLN A 456 -35.52 6.25 -3.43
CA GLN A 456 -35.74 7.54 -2.79
C GLN A 456 -34.41 8.20 -2.39
N SER A 457 -33.49 7.39 -1.89
CA SER A 457 -32.13 7.79 -1.53
C SER A 457 -31.35 8.35 -2.74
N MET A 458 -31.42 7.68 -3.90
CA MET A 458 -30.82 8.17 -5.15
C MET A 458 -31.44 9.48 -5.60
N ARG A 459 -32.78 9.58 -5.54
CA ARG A 459 -33.51 10.78 -5.91
C ARG A 459 -33.07 11.96 -5.07
N GLU A 460 -33.04 11.81 -3.74
CA GLU A 460 -32.63 12.89 -2.82
C GLU A 460 -31.19 13.37 -3.10
N ALA A 461 -30.24 12.44 -3.24
CA ALA A 461 -28.83 12.76 -3.49
C ALA A 461 -28.65 13.51 -4.82
N THR A 462 -29.31 13.03 -5.88
CA THR A 462 -29.29 13.59 -7.23
C THR A 462 -29.89 15.00 -7.23
N THR A 463 -31.11 15.18 -6.68
CA THR A 463 -31.76 16.50 -6.59
C THR A 463 -30.84 17.50 -5.87
N ARG A 464 -30.32 17.14 -4.70
CA ARG A 464 -29.45 18.02 -3.91
C ARG A 464 -28.17 18.41 -4.65
N ARG A 465 -27.57 17.49 -5.41
CA ARG A 465 -26.36 17.75 -6.19
C ARG A 465 -26.63 18.74 -7.31
N TYR A 466 -27.61 18.45 -8.15
CA TYR A 466 -27.80 19.18 -9.40
C TYR A 466 -28.55 20.48 -9.25
N THR A 467 -29.52 20.58 -8.32
CA THR A 467 -30.12 21.87 -7.96
C THR A 467 -29.06 22.84 -7.43
N ARG A 468 -28.09 22.35 -6.65
CA ARG A 468 -26.98 23.18 -6.17
C ARG A 468 -26.06 23.63 -7.31
N LEU A 469 -25.70 22.75 -8.24
CA LEU A 469 -24.86 23.11 -9.39
C LEU A 469 -25.54 24.16 -10.28
N LEU A 470 -26.85 24.03 -10.50
CA LEU A 470 -27.68 25.01 -11.20
C LEU A 470 -27.65 26.37 -10.50
N ASN A 471 -27.94 26.40 -9.19
CA ASN A 471 -27.97 27.63 -8.40
C ASN A 471 -26.60 28.33 -8.34
N GLU A 472 -25.52 27.55 -8.26
CA GLU A 472 -24.14 28.07 -8.25
C GLU A 472 -23.59 28.33 -9.66
N LYS A 473 -24.37 28.12 -10.73
CA LYS A 473 -23.96 28.23 -12.15
C LYS A 473 -22.65 27.51 -12.47
N LYS A 474 -22.48 26.30 -11.92
CA LYS A 474 -21.30 25.45 -12.14
C LYS A 474 -21.51 24.49 -13.28
N GLU A 475 -20.40 23.98 -13.82
CA GLU A 475 -20.40 22.96 -14.87
C GLU A 475 -21.17 21.70 -14.43
N LEU A 476 -22.05 21.23 -15.30
CA LEU A 476 -22.75 19.95 -15.19
C LEU A 476 -21.86 18.82 -15.76
N PRO A 477 -22.02 17.58 -15.29
CA PRO A 477 -21.34 16.45 -15.90
C PRO A 477 -21.84 16.19 -17.34
N ASP A 478 -21.00 15.55 -18.12
CA ASP A 478 -21.32 15.09 -19.48
C ASP A 478 -21.95 13.69 -19.48
N LEU A 479 -21.71 12.92 -18.42
CA LEU A 479 -22.30 11.60 -18.19
C LEU A 479 -22.44 11.34 -16.68
N ILE A 480 -23.56 10.76 -16.27
CA ILE A 480 -23.79 10.26 -14.91
C ILE A 480 -23.78 8.73 -14.95
N LEU A 481 -22.92 8.11 -14.14
CA LEU A 481 -22.86 6.66 -13.96
C LEU A 481 -23.50 6.27 -12.63
N ILE A 482 -24.48 5.38 -12.69
CA ILE A 482 -25.15 4.81 -11.52
C ILE A 482 -24.65 3.38 -11.31
N ASP A 483 -24.26 3.06 -10.08
CA ASP A 483 -23.93 1.69 -9.70
C ASP A 483 -25.18 0.85 -9.46
N GLY A 484 -25.82 0.47 -10.57
CA GLY A 484 -26.85 -0.54 -10.59
C GLY A 484 -27.76 -0.46 -11.81
N GLY A 485 -28.92 -1.10 -11.70
CA GLY A 485 -29.75 -1.48 -12.86
C GLY A 485 -30.71 -0.39 -13.34
N ILE A 486 -31.49 -0.75 -14.37
CA ILE A 486 -32.44 0.13 -15.07
C ILE A 486 -33.41 0.89 -14.15
N GLY A 487 -33.87 0.28 -13.05
CA GLY A 487 -34.77 0.93 -12.10
C GLY A 487 -34.14 2.17 -11.44
N GLN A 488 -32.86 2.10 -11.08
CA GLN A 488 -32.15 3.23 -10.47
C GLN A 488 -31.81 4.29 -11.51
N VAL A 489 -31.43 3.87 -12.72
CA VAL A 489 -31.21 4.76 -13.88
C VAL A 489 -32.45 5.59 -14.18
N ASN A 490 -33.61 4.95 -14.29
CA ASN A 490 -34.89 5.63 -14.56
C ASN A 490 -35.32 6.55 -13.41
N ALA A 491 -35.04 6.19 -12.16
CA ALA A 491 -35.33 7.03 -11.01
C ALA A 491 -34.53 8.34 -11.02
N VAL A 492 -33.25 8.28 -11.41
CA VAL A 492 -32.37 9.46 -11.56
C VAL A 492 -32.79 10.29 -12.77
N ASP A 493 -33.09 9.66 -13.90
CA ASP A 493 -33.58 10.34 -15.12
C ASP A 493 -34.84 11.18 -14.86
N GLY A 494 -35.82 10.60 -14.16
CA GLY A 494 -37.04 11.31 -13.79
C GLY A 494 -36.79 12.54 -12.90
N VAL A 495 -35.77 12.49 -12.04
CA VAL A 495 -35.38 13.64 -11.20
C VAL A 495 -34.69 14.72 -12.01
N LEU A 496 -33.78 14.37 -12.92
CA LEU A 496 -33.12 15.38 -13.76
C LEU A 496 -34.11 16.11 -14.65
N LYS A 497 -35.05 15.37 -15.26
CA LYS A 497 -36.11 15.96 -16.08
C LYS A 497 -37.02 16.90 -15.30
N SER A 498 -37.38 16.55 -14.05
CA SER A 498 -38.25 17.41 -13.22
C SER A 498 -37.59 18.73 -12.81
N ILE A 499 -36.25 18.80 -12.78
CA ILE A 499 -35.49 20.04 -12.55
C ILE A 499 -34.98 20.69 -13.84
N GLY A 500 -35.46 20.24 -15.00
CA GLY A 500 -35.16 20.84 -16.31
C GLY A 500 -33.76 20.53 -16.85
N LEU A 501 -33.15 19.41 -16.44
CA LEU A 501 -31.83 18.97 -16.91
C LEU A 501 -31.93 17.75 -17.82
N ASP A 502 -31.20 17.79 -18.93
CA ASP A 502 -31.06 16.68 -19.89
C ASP A 502 -29.59 16.24 -19.94
N ILE A 503 -29.16 15.53 -18.89
CA ILE A 503 -27.79 15.01 -18.79
C ILE A 503 -27.84 13.52 -19.09
N PRO A 504 -26.96 12.99 -19.98
CA PRO A 504 -26.89 11.56 -20.22
C PRO A 504 -26.62 10.75 -18.95
N ILE A 505 -27.35 9.65 -18.77
CA ILE A 505 -27.19 8.72 -17.64
C ILE A 505 -26.93 7.31 -18.18
N ALA A 506 -26.06 6.57 -17.51
CA ALA A 506 -25.89 5.13 -17.69
C ALA A 506 -25.85 4.42 -16.33
N GLY A 507 -26.34 3.18 -16.29
CA GLY A 507 -26.16 2.26 -15.16
C GLY A 507 -25.18 1.16 -15.54
N LEU A 508 -24.33 0.72 -14.61
CA LEU A 508 -23.45 -0.44 -14.81
C LEU A 508 -23.82 -1.56 -13.84
N ALA A 509 -24.44 -2.64 -14.34
CA ALA A 509 -24.87 -3.75 -13.51
C ALA A 509 -23.68 -4.68 -13.17
N LYS A 510 -23.58 -5.10 -11.89
CA LYS A 510 -22.39 -5.76 -11.33
C LYS A 510 -22.12 -7.18 -11.82
N ARG A 511 -23.11 -7.92 -12.32
CA ARG A 511 -22.95 -9.34 -12.69
C ARG A 511 -22.29 -9.53 -14.06
N ASP A 512 -22.81 -8.84 -15.07
CA ASP A 512 -22.43 -9.07 -16.47
C ASP A 512 -21.86 -7.81 -17.15
N GLU A 513 -21.62 -6.75 -16.35
CA GLU A 513 -21.09 -5.47 -16.82
C GLU A 513 -21.93 -4.81 -17.92
N GLU A 514 -23.22 -5.13 -17.90
CA GLU A 514 -24.25 -4.59 -18.77
C GLU A 514 -24.45 -3.09 -18.52
N ILE A 515 -24.47 -2.33 -19.61
CA ILE A 515 -24.68 -0.89 -19.57
C ILE A 515 -26.15 -0.57 -19.87
N TRP A 516 -26.85 -0.02 -18.89
CA TRP A 516 -28.27 0.32 -18.97
C TRP A 516 -28.47 1.81 -19.25
N ARG A 517 -29.30 2.14 -20.24
CA ARG A 517 -29.68 3.52 -20.56
C ARG A 517 -31.13 3.79 -20.13
N PRO A 518 -31.52 5.04 -19.85
CA PRO A 518 -32.91 5.36 -19.57
C PRO A 518 -33.83 4.91 -20.70
N HIS A 519 -35.00 4.39 -20.36
CA HIS A 519 -36.07 4.01 -21.31
C HIS A 519 -35.69 2.92 -22.34
N THR A 520 -34.61 2.16 -22.14
CA THR A 520 -34.25 1.02 -23.00
C THR A 520 -34.65 -0.31 -22.38
N SER A 521 -35.13 -1.25 -23.19
CA SER A 521 -35.47 -2.62 -22.77
C SER A 521 -34.27 -3.56 -22.74
N GLU A 522 -33.20 -3.26 -23.48
CA GLU A 522 -32.01 -4.10 -23.61
C GLU A 522 -30.74 -3.34 -23.22
N PRO A 523 -29.79 -3.99 -22.50
CA PRO A 523 -28.52 -3.39 -22.16
C PRO A 523 -27.55 -3.35 -23.35
N VAL A 524 -26.58 -2.44 -23.28
CA VAL A 524 -25.43 -2.43 -24.18
C VAL A 524 -24.32 -3.28 -23.57
N CYS A 525 -23.94 -4.36 -24.27
CA CYS A 525 -22.85 -5.24 -23.87
C CYS A 525 -21.60 -4.88 -24.67
N LEU A 526 -20.52 -4.50 -23.97
CA LEU A 526 -19.24 -4.22 -24.57
C LEU A 526 -18.29 -5.42 -24.44
N PRO A 527 -17.37 -5.64 -25.40
CA PRO A 527 -16.30 -6.61 -25.22
C PRO A 527 -15.51 -6.32 -23.95
N LYS A 528 -15.09 -7.35 -23.20
CA LYS A 528 -14.30 -7.22 -21.96
C LYS A 528 -13.01 -6.41 -22.13
N ARG A 529 -12.53 -6.26 -23.37
CA ARG A 529 -11.30 -5.53 -23.74
C ARG A 529 -11.56 -4.08 -24.17
N SER A 530 -12.82 -3.64 -24.24
CA SER A 530 -13.22 -2.27 -24.61
C SER A 530 -12.67 -1.24 -23.62
N ASP A 531 -12.16 -0.12 -24.16
CA ASP A 531 -11.63 0.97 -23.35
C ASP A 531 -12.77 1.75 -22.69
N ALA A 532 -13.90 1.91 -23.38
CA ALA A 532 -15.14 2.45 -22.82
C ALA A 532 -15.62 1.66 -21.60
N LEU A 533 -15.66 0.33 -21.68
CA LEU A 533 -16.08 -0.52 -20.55
C LEU A 533 -15.14 -0.36 -19.35
N ARG A 534 -13.82 -0.35 -19.60
CA ARG A 534 -12.80 -0.16 -18.56
C ARG A 534 -12.88 1.20 -17.88
N LEU A 535 -13.20 2.26 -18.63
CA LEU A 535 -13.47 3.57 -18.04
C LEU A 535 -14.68 3.51 -17.09
N LEU A 536 -15.80 2.90 -17.50
CA LEU A 536 -16.97 2.74 -16.65
C LEU A 536 -16.68 1.89 -15.40
N GLN A 537 -15.94 0.78 -15.54
CA GLN A 537 -15.48 -0.03 -14.41
C GLN A 537 -14.65 0.79 -13.43
N ARG A 538 -13.68 1.59 -13.89
CA ARG A 538 -12.87 2.44 -13.02
C ARG A 538 -13.70 3.48 -12.27
N VAL A 539 -14.72 4.06 -12.92
CA VAL A 539 -15.67 4.98 -12.27
C VAL A 539 -16.44 4.22 -11.19
N ARG A 540 -17.04 3.06 -11.49
CA ARG A 540 -17.76 2.21 -10.52
C ARG A 540 -16.88 1.83 -9.33
N ASP A 541 -15.71 1.24 -9.59
CA ASP A 541 -14.81 0.72 -8.57
C ASP A 541 -14.29 1.84 -7.65
N GLU A 542 -14.02 3.02 -8.19
CA GLU A 542 -13.64 4.20 -7.40
C GLU A 542 -14.82 4.72 -6.57
N THR A 543 -16.05 4.63 -7.08
CA THR A 543 -17.28 4.97 -6.34
C THR A 543 -17.46 4.02 -5.14
N HIS A 544 -17.38 2.71 -5.37
CA HIS A 544 -17.39 1.67 -4.34
C HIS A 544 -16.26 1.85 -3.30
N ARG A 545 -15.03 2.12 -3.75
CA ARG A 545 -13.88 2.38 -2.87
C ARG A 545 -14.11 3.61 -2.00
N PHE A 546 -14.71 4.66 -2.57
CA PHE A 546 -15.02 5.86 -1.82
C PHE A 546 -16.10 5.58 -0.77
N ALA A 547 -17.18 4.89 -1.11
CA ALA A 547 -18.22 4.52 -0.15
C ALA A 547 -17.68 3.68 1.03
N THR A 548 -16.90 2.64 0.76
CA THR A 548 -16.32 1.73 1.76
C THR A 548 -15.34 2.41 2.72
N SER A 549 -14.42 3.25 2.20
CA SER A 549 -13.38 3.89 3.02
C SER A 549 -13.92 4.77 4.16
N ARG A 550 -15.03 5.48 3.93
CA ARG A 550 -15.65 6.32 4.95
C ARG A 550 -16.50 5.54 5.94
N ASN A 551 -17.12 4.44 5.50
CA ASN A 551 -17.83 3.53 6.42
C ASN A 551 -16.87 2.93 7.44
N GLN A 552 -15.64 2.63 7.03
CA GLN A 552 -14.58 2.20 7.94
C GLN A 552 -14.19 3.32 8.91
N GLU A 553 -14.01 4.56 8.45
CA GLU A 553 -13.67 5.71 9.31
C GLU A 553 -14.78 6.05 10.33
N LEU A 554 -16.05 5.98 9.92
CA LEU A 554 -17.23 6.18 10.78
C LEU A 554 -17.39 5.06 11.81
N ARG A 555 -17.23 3.79 11.39
CA ARG A 555 -17.21 2.63 12.31
C ARG A 555 -16.07 2.72 13.31
N THR A 556 -14.89 3.21 12.88
CA THR A 556 -13.74 3.36 13.77
C THR A 556 -14.02 4.44 14.82
N LYS A 557 -14.59 5.59 14.42
CA LYS A 557 -14.98 6.67 15.34
C LYS A 557 -16.10 6.27 16.31
N GLU A 558 -17.14 5.57 15.84
CA GLU A 558 -18.18 5.03 16.72
C GLU A 558 -17.64 3.97 17.68
N ASN A 559 -16.69 3.13 17.25
CA ASN A 559 -15.96 2.20 18.11
C ASN A 559 -14.94 2.87 19.04
N THR A 560 -14.62 4.17 18.87
CA THR A 560 -13.67 4.88 19.75
C THR A 560 -14.35 5.49 20.98
N VAL A 561 -15.68 5.61 20.98
CA VAL A 561 -16.43 6.06 22.16
C VAL A 561 -16.78 4.82 22.97
N THR A 562 -15.91 4.43 23.90
CA THR A 562 -16.18 3.24 24.70
C THR A 562 -17.37 3.51 25.64
N PRO A 563 -18.12 2.47 26.07
CA PRO A 563 -19.26 2.65 26.97
C PRO A 563 -18.88 3.31 28.31
N PHE A 564 -17.61 3.21 28.72
CA PHE A 564 -17.14 3.66 30.04
C PHE A 564 -17.03 5.18 30.15
N ILE A 565 -16.90 5.90 29.03
CA ILE A 565 -16.80 7.36 29.04
C ILE A 565 -18.12 8.03 29.44
N LYS A 566 -19.24 7.28 29.41
CA LYS A 566 -20.54 7.73 29.89
C LYS A 566 -20.68 7.67 31.42
N ILE A 567 -19.74 7.04 32.12
CA ILE A 567 -19.74 6.97 33.59
C ILE A 567 -19.23 8.31 34.16
N SER A 568 -20.01 8.89 35.07
CA SER A 568 -19.62 10.14 35.75
C SER A 568 -18.29 9.97 36.49
N GLY A 569 -17.34 10.88 36.26
CA GLY A 569 -16.00 10.83 36.86
C GLY A 569 -14.92 10.06 36.08
N ILE A 570 -15.26 9.50 34.91
CA ILE A 570 -14.31 8.82 34.01
C ILE A 570 -13.94 9.73 32.82
N GLY A 571 -12.67 10.13 32.76
CA GLY A 571 -12.07 10.81 31.60
C GLY A 571 -11.36 9.83 30.65
N LYS A 572 -10.90 10.33 29.50
CA LYS A 572 -10.30 9.54 28.39
C LYS A 572 -9.16 8.59 28.80
N GLU A 573 -8.35 8.93 29.80
CA GLU A 573 -7.24 8.09 30.26
C GLU A 573 -7.72 6.93 31.15
N ARG A 574 -8.69 7.18 32.04
CA ARG A 574 -9.32 6.15 32.87
C ARG A 574 -10.19 5.20 32.03
N ASP A 575 -10.82 5.74 31.00
CA ASP A 575 -11.59 4.99 29.99
C ASP A 575 -10.75 3.89 29.32
N LYS A 576 -9.55 4.24 28.84
CA LYS A 576 -8.60 3.28 28.25
C LYS A 576 -8.15 2.20 29.23
N LEU A 577 -7.90 2.56 30.49
CA LEU A 577 -7.47 1.61 31.53
C LEU A 577 -8.57 0.59 31.85
N LEU A 578 -9.81 1.05 31.98
CA LEU A 578 -10.98 0.19 32.20
C LEU A 578 -11.25 -0.71 31.00
N MET A 579 -11.14 -0.16 29.78
CA MET A 579 -11.28 -0.93 28.54
C MET A 579 -10.20 -2.01 28.44
N LYS A 580 -8.95 -1.72 28.80
CA LYS A 580 -7.85 -2.68 28.76
C LYS A 580 -8.03 -3.83 29.76
N LYS A 581 -8.54 -3.57 30.97
CA LYS A 581 -8.69 -4.60 32.01
C LYS A 581 -10.01 -5.37 31.91
N TYR A 582 -11.13 -4.66 31.75
CA TYR A 582 -12.47 -5.26 31.83
C TYR A 582 -13.11 -5.49 30.47
N GLY A 583 -12.81 -4.67 29.46
CA GLY A 583 -13.27 -4.83 28.07
C GLY A 583 -14.76 -4.56 27.83
N THR A 584 -15.66 -4.99 28.74
CA THR A 584 -17.12 -4.80 28.62
C THR A 584 -17.73 -4.21 29.90
N LEU A 585 -18.86 -3.52 29.75
CA LEU A 585 -19.58 -2.91 30.87
C LEU A 585 -20.11 -3.94 31.88
N GLU A 586 -20.46 -5.13 31.41
CA GLU A 586 -20.84 -6.28 32.24
C GLU A 586 -19.70 -6.76 33.14
N LYS A 587 -18.48 -6.84 32.60
CA LYS A 587 -17.31 -7.26 33.39
C LYS A 587 -16.94 -6.21 34.42
N LEU A 588 -17.12 -4.93 34.11
CA LEU A 588 -16.91 -3.84 35.05
C LEU A 588 -17.97 -3.83 36.16
N SER A 589 -19.25 -4.07 35.85
CA SER A 589 -20.34 -4.03 36.84
C SER A 589 -20.24 -5.13 37.92
N ARG A 590 -19.52 -6.21 37.59
CA ARG A 590 -19.20 -7.34 38.49
C ARG A 590 -17.84 -7.24 39.19
N ALA A 591 -17.06 -6.20 38.93
CA ALA A 591 -15.74 -6.03 39.53
C ALA A 591 -15.81 -5.67 41.02
N GLN A 592 -14.71 -5.94 41.74
CA GLN A 592 -14.55 -5.56 43.15
C GLN A 592 -14.11 -4.09 43.27
N GLU A 593 -14.65 -3.38 44.26
CA GLU A 593 -14.37 -1.96 44.49
C GLU A 593 -12.86 -1.70 44.68
N ASN A 594 -12.20 -2.55 45.47
CA ASN A 594 -10.76 -2.47 45.74
C ASN A 594 -9.90 -2.57 44.47
N GLU A 595 -10.34 -3.37 43.49
CA GLU A 595 -9.60 -3.51 42.23
C GLU A 595 -9.73 -2.28 41.33
N ILE A 596 -10.89 -1.61 41.35
CA ILE A 596 -11.12 -0.37 40.59
C ILE A 596 -10.33 0.78 41.24
N ALA A 597 -10.34 0.85 42.57
CA ALA A 597 -9.56 1.82 43.34
C ALA A 597 -8.06 1.72 43.03
N MET A 598 -7.49 0.50 43.03
CA MET A 598 -6.09 0.26 42.69
C MET A 598 -5.78 0.55 41.21
N LEU A 599 -6.64 0.11 40.28
CA LEU A 599 -6.39 0.30 38.84
C LEU A 599 -6.38 1.78 38.44
N LEU A 600 -7.29 2.57 39.02
CA LEU A 600 -7.48 3.98 38.66
C LEU A 600 -6.73 4.94 39.58
N ASN A 601 -6.06 4.42 40.62
CA ASN A 601 -5.40 5.19 41.68
C ASN A 601 -6.34 6.24 42.29
N ILE A 602 -7.50 5.78 42.77
CA ILE A 602 -8.55 6.61 43.38
C ILE A 602 -8.95 6.07 44.76
N ASN A 603 -9.58 6.92 45.57
CA ASN A 603 -10.12 6.51 46.87
C ASN A 603 -11.33 5.56 46.72
N ALA A 604 -11.62 4.81 47.78
CA ALA A 604 -12.71 3.83 47.82
C ALA A 604 -14.07 4.47 47.45
N GLU A 605 -14.38 5.64 48.01
CA GLU A 605 -15.62 6.36 47.73
C GLU A 605 -15.84 6.63 46.23
N LYS A 606 -14.83 7.12 45.50
CA LYS A 606 -14.94 7.32 44.04
C LYS A 606 -15.01 6.00 43.27
N ALA A 607 -14.32 4.97 43.72
CA ALA A 607 -14.42 3.64 43.10
C ALA A 607 -15.83 3.05 43.25
N SER A 608 -16.46 3.25 44.41
CA SER A 608 -17.84 2.85 44.69
C SER A 608 -18.86 3.60 43.81
N MET A 609 -18.67 4.91 43.62
CA MET A 609 -19.50 5.72 42.71
C MET A 609 -19.39 5.27 41.25
N ILE A 610 -18.18 4.95 40.78
CA ILE A 610 -17.93 4.44 39.43
C ILE A 610 -18.59 3.08 39.24
N LEU A 611 -18.47 2.18 40.22
CA LEU A 611 -19.06 0.84 40.18
C LEU A 611 -20.59 0.89 40.16
N THR A 612 -21.18 1.76 40.98
CA THR A 612 -22.64 2.00 41.01
C THR A 612 -23.12 2.52 39.66
N SER A 613 -22.47 3.55 39.12
CA SER A 613 -22.81 4.10 37.80
C SER A 613 -22.65 3.09 36.66
N ALA A 614 -21.65 2.20 36.74
CA ALA A 614 -21.45 1.13 35.77
C ALA A 614 -22.56 0.08 35.83
N ARG A 615 -23.06 -0.27 37.02
CA ARG A 615 -24.21 -1.17 37.22
C ARG A 615 -25.49 -0.57 36.64
N ASP A 616 -25.74 0.72 36.88
CA ASP A 616 -26.92 1.40 36.36
C ASP A 616 -26.92 1.48 34.82
N LEU A 617 -25.79 1.84 34.22
CA LEU A 617 -25.64 1.86 32.76
C LEU A 617 -25.78 0.46 32.14
N TYR A 618 -25.29 -0.57 32.82
CA TYR A 618 -25.44 -1.95 32.35
C TYR A 618 -26.91 -2.38 32.38
N ARG A 619 -27.62 -2.07 33.47
CA ARG A 619 -29.06 -2.35 33.61
C ARG A 619 -29.90 -1.68 32.52
N GLN A 620 -29.64 -0.40 32.23
CA GLN A 620 -30.32 0.32 31.16
C GLN A 620 -30.07 -0.31 29.77
N GLN A 621 -28.86 -0.80 29.51
CA GLN A 621 -28.54 -1.47 28.24
C GLN A 621 -29.26 -2.81 28.09
N THR A 622 -29.40 -3.58 29.17
CA THR A 622 -30.17 -4.84 29.15
C THR A 622 -31.66 -4.59 28.94
N GLU A 623 -32.25 -3.59 29.58
CA GLU A 623 -33.67 -3.25 29.42
C GLU A 623 -34.01 -2.78 27.99
N VAL A 624 -33.10 -2.04 27.33
CA VAL A 624 -33.26 -1.65 25.92
C VAL A 624 -33.16 -2.86 24.98
N LYS A 625 -32.19 -3.75 25.20
CA LYS A 625 -32.03 -4.97 24.40
C LYS A 625 -33.20 -5.93 24.54
N GLU A 626 -33.78 -6.06 25.73
CA GLU A 626 -34.98 -6.85 25.95
C GLU A 626 -36.19 -6.27 25.22
N LYS A 627 -36.37 -4.94 25.22
CA LYS A 627 -37.41 -4.27 24.43
C LYS A 627 -37.20 -4.42 22.92
N GLU A 628 -35.97 -4.35 22.44
CA GLU A 628 -35.63 -4.58 21.03
C GLU A 628 -35.90 -6.03 20.61
N MET A 629 -35.55 -7.03 21.45
CA MET A 629 -35.88 -8.44 21.19
C MET A 629 -37.40 -8.69 21.18
N LEU A 630 -38.14 -8.14 22.15
CA LEU A 630 -39.61 -8.26 22.16
C LEU A 630 -40.28 -7.62 20.93
N SER A 631 -39.64 -6.63 20.31
CA SER A 631 -40.15 -6.00 19.09
C SER A 631 -39.87 -6.81 17.81
N LEU A 632 -38.91 -7.75 17.86
CA LEU A 632 -38.50 -8.61 16.76
C LEU A 632 -39.29 -9.93 16.68
N ASP A 633 -39.93 -10.36 17.78
CA ASP A 633 -40.68 -11.63 17.87
C ASP A 633 -42.20 -11.51 17.55
N LEU A 634 -42.65 -10.40 16.96
CA LEU A 634 -44.03 -10.28 16.44
C LEU A 634 -44.09 -10.74 14.98
N PRO A 635 -44.68 -11.92 14.66
CA PRO A 635 -44.88 -12.34 13.28
C PRO A 635 -45.86 -11.40 12.58
N GLY A 636 -45.42 -10.82 11.47
CA GLY A 636 -46.21 -9.87 10.68
C GLY A 636 -47.48 -10.49 10.11
N THR A 637 -48.60 -9.76 10.20
CA THR A 637 -49.74 -9.96 9.31
C THR A 637 -50.04 -8.68 8.52
N THR A 638 -50.11 -8.86 7.21
CA THR A 638 -50.21 -7.87 6.13
C THR A 638 -51.50 -7.03 6.16
N LYS A 639 -52.51 -7.39 6.97
CA LYS A 639 -53.80 -6.67 7.03
C LYS A 639 -53.76 -5.41 7.88
N GLU A 640 -53.03 -5.37 8.99
CA GLU A 640 -52.91 -4.17 9.82
C GLU A 640 -52.02 -3.10 9.19
N LYS A 641 -50.94 -3.49 8.49
CA LYS A 641 -50.11 -2.55 7.71
C LYS A 641 -50.90 -1.90 6.56
N ALA A 642 -51.79 -2.65 5.89
CA ALA A 642 -52.66 -2.11 4.86
C ALA A 642 -53.71 -1.14 5.45
N ALA A 643 -54.30 -1.47 6.59
CA ALA A 643 -55.26 -0.60 7.29
C ALA A 643 -54.60 0.69 7.83
N ARG A 644 -53.37 0.60 8.34
CA ARG A 644 -52.62 1.74 8.88
C ARG A 644 -52.08 2.65 7.77
N SER A 645 -51.67 2.08 6.63
CA SER A 645 -51.34 2.85 5.42
C SER A 645 -52.56 3.62 4.91
N LYS A 646 -53.73 2.97 4.81
CA LYS A 646 -54.98 3.62 4.38
C LYS A 646 -55.43 4.72 5.35
N LYS A 647 -55.26 4.52 6.66
CA LYS A 647 -55.55 5.53 7.69
C LYS A 647 -54.59 6.72 7.63
N ASN A 648 -53.30 6.48 7.41
CA ASN A 648 -52.30 7.54 7.25
C ASN A 648 -52.49 8.32 5.94
N GLN A 649 -52.95 7.66 4.87
CA GLN A 649 -53.31 8.30 3.60
C GLN A 649 -54.55 9.20 3.76
N LEU A 650 -55.55 8.75 4.53
CA LEU A 650 -56.73 9.56 4.85
C LEU A 650 -56.37 10.78 5.72
N LEU A 651 -55.52 10.60 6.73
CA LEU A 651 -55.04 11.68 7.59
C LEU A 651 -54.19 12.71 6.83
N ALA A 652 -53.38 12.26 5.86
CA ALA A 652 -52.61 13.15 4.99
C ALA A 652 -53.51 13.95 4.01
N GLN A 653 -54.59 13.34 3.51
CA GLN A 653 -55.58 14.05 2.69
C GLN A 653 -56.39 15.07 3.50
N MET A 654 -56.73 14.75 4.75
CA MET A 654 -57.40 15.70 5.66
C MET A 654 -56.48 16.87 6.02
N ALA A 655 -55.20 16.61 6.32
CA ALA A 655 -54.22 17.66 6.60
C ALA A 655 -53.95 18.57 5.38
N ALA A 656 -53.95 18.01 4.16
CA ALA A 656 -53.82 18.79 2.93
C ALA A 656 -55.06 19.65 2.62
N GLY A 657 -56.26 19.20 3.02
CA GLY A 657 -57.50 19.97 2.93
C GLY A 657 -57.61 21.10 3.96
N GLU A 658 -57.03 20.92 5.15
CA GLU A 658 -56.97 21.97 6.18
C GLU A 658 -55.95 23.08 5.83
N LEU A 659 -54.86 22.74 5.14
CA LEU A 659 -53.88 23.72 4.64
C LEU A 659 -54.45 24.60 3.50
N THR A 660 -55.25 24.04 2.59
CA THR A 660 -55.92 24.84 1.54
C THR A 660 -57.12 25.65 2.07
N ALA A 661 -57.72 25.25 3.19
CA ALA A 661 -58.74 26.05 3.88
C ALA A 661 -58.11 27.21 4.69
N ALA A 662 -56.91 27.02 5.24
CA ALA A 662 -56.18 28.07 5.95
C ALA A 662 -55.61 29.15 5.02
N GLU A 663 -55.21 28.80 3.78
CA GLU A 663 -54.73 29.77 2.78
C GLU A 663 -55.86 30.64 2.17
N ASN A 664 -57.14 30.26 2.32
CA ASN A 664 -58.29 31.04 1.83
C ASN A 664 -58.94 31.94 2.91
N ILE A 665 -58.35 32.04 4.10
CA ILE A 665 -58.84 32.90 5.21
C ILE A 665 -57.89 34.10 5.44
N GLU A 666 -56.75 34.17 4.73
CA GLU A 666 -55.82 35.32 4.75
C GLU A 666 -55.79 36.15 3.43
N GLU A 667 -56.76 35.94 2.53
CA GLU A 667 -57.20 36.94 1.52
C GLU A 667 -58.57 37.50 1.93
#